data_AF-A0A0D2WT62-F1
#
_entry.id   AF-A0A0D2WT62-F1
#
_cell.length_a   1.000
_cell.length_b   1.000
_cell.length_c   1.000
_cell.angle_alpha   90.00
_cell.angle_beta   90.00
_cell.angle_gamma   90.00
#
_symmetry.space_group_name_H-M   'P 1'
#
loop_
_entity.id
_entity.type
_entity.pdbx_description
1 polymer ?
#
loop_
_entity_poly.entity_id
_entity_poly.type
_entity_poly.pdbx_seq_one_letter_code
_entity_poly.pdbx_strand_id
1 'polypeptide(L)'
;MLLYENMDVYQRELYDIVKEDEGKELCLEAREIDDHDTLGLAEALQVNTKRADLSLGQNQIGCAGAGAIAEALKVNTTLVRLSLDDNQIGDAGAQAIAEALKVNTGLETLDLNWNRIGAAGTQAIAEALKVNKTLTNLDLSDNQMGDVGAQAIAEGLKVNTTLDTLNLASNTIGEAGVIAEALKVNTRLTQLRLGENRIGDAGAQAIAEALKVNPTLRELMLGSNRIGDAGAQAIAEALKVNPTLRELVLGSNRIGDAGAQAIAEALKVNPTLRELVLGSNRIGDAGAQAIAEVLKPNTAMTWLGLGGNQIGPLGAQAIAEMLKVNKTMKNLYVAGNRFGGDGALAIAEAFKVNTTMTTLDLRDNQLGDAGAMSIAGTLKVNTTVTGVYLCDNQIGSAGAREIALALKVNTTLTSLGLRANQITETGAQEIAKALRVNKKLKYLDLESNCINIRGVRAIEVAGWNLTEFENDLQMNPRVFSMFPRLATADEVQAVFRLLTSSPKLKVGSKSLPALPAEVAEIIMDQAQYWQGAQRTLRLKYEEGARIPVLMVKVPQSVDGTPTRVKSVQVVRYMHLGGNTGRGCCGLIAADEKVVARFKHKEQPTVVDANIELTTFWPVACPNLRQIRAGWKVFIQPAQYPQDLILERLYVGYV
;
A
#
# COMPACT_ATOMS: atom_id res chain seq x y z
N MET A 1 -33.53 -34.47 -2.29
CA MET A 1 -34.27 -33.78 -3.36
C MET A 1 -35.41 -33.00 -2.73
N LEU A 2 -35.31 -31.67 -2.70
CA LEU A 2 -36.37 -30.77 -2.23
C LEU A 2 -37.34 -30.51 -3.40
N LEU A 3 -38.62 -30.90 -3.25
CA LEU A 3 -39.62 -30.66 -4.29
C LEU A 3 -40.03 -29.17 -4.31
N TYR A 4 -40.27 -28.61 -5.49
CA TYR A 4 -40.67 -27.21 -5.68
C TYR A 4 -41.90 -26.82 -4.84
N GLU A 5 -42.85 -27.74 -4.68
CA GLU A 5 -44.06 -27.52 -3.86
C GLU A 5 -43.76 -27.39 -2.36
N ASN A 6 -42.62 -27.94 -1.90
CA ASN A 6 -42.17 -27.90 -0.51
C ASN A 6 -41.20 -26.73 -0.24
N MET A 7 -40.87 -25.94 -1.27
CA MET A 7 -40.02 -24.77 -1.12
C MET A 7 -40.82 -23.60 -0.55
N ASP A 8 -40.19 -22.84 0.34
CA ASP A 8 -40.75 -21.56 0.76
C ASP A 8 -40.73 -20.53 -0.39
N VAL A 9 -41.18 -19.32 -0.10
CA VAL A 9 -41.29 -18.27 -1.13
C VAL A 9 -39.92 -17.88 -1.68
N TYR A 10 -38.90 -17.80 -0.82
CA TYR A 10 -37.58 -17.33 -1.22
C TYR A 10 -36.79 -18.42 -1.95
N GLN A 11 -36.87 -19.67 -1.50
CA GLN A 11 -36.35 -20.83 -2.20
C GLN A 11 -36.94 -20.97 -3.60
N ARG A 12 -38.25 -20.71 -3.79
CA ARG A 12 -38.88 -20.72 -5.12
C ARG A 12 -38.38 -19.59 -5.99
N GLU A 13 -38.25 -18.38 -5.45
CA GLU A 13 -37.66 -17.25 -6.17
C GLU A 13 -36.25 -17.59 -6.65
N LEU A 14 -35.39 -18.12 -5.78
CA LEU A 14 -34.03 -18.52 -6.13
C LEU A 14 -34.02 -19.67 -7.14
N TYR A 15 -34.89 -20.66 -6.97
CA TYR A 15 -35.03 -21.76 -7.92
C TYR A 15 -35.40 -21.25 -9.32
N ASP A 16 -36.41 -20.38 -9.41
CA ASP A 16 -36.90 -19.84 -10.68
C ASP A 16 -35.84 -18.94 -11.33
N ILE A 17 -35.17 -18.07 -10.56
CA ILE A 17 -34.05 -17.26 -11.08
C ILE A 17 -32.95 -18.16 -11.64
N VAL A 18 -32.53 -19.19 -10.90
CA VAL A 18 -31.44 -20.07 -11.32
C VAL A 18 -31.85 -20.95 -12.49
N LYS A 19 -33.11 -21.34 -12.62
CA LYS A 19 -33.61 -22.20 -13.71
C LYS A 19 -33.97 -21.44 -14.98
N GLU A 20 -34.67 -20.32 -14.85
CA GLU A 20 -35.34 -19.63 -15.97
C GLU A 20 -34.51 -18.54 -16.62
N ASP A 21 -33.55 -17.92 -15.91
CA ASP A 21 -32.76 -16.83 -16.47
C ASP A 21 -31.98 -17.30 -17.72
N GLU A 22 -32.22 -16.56 -18.83
CA GLU A 22 -31.67 -16.85 -20.16
C GLU A 22 -30.19 -16.47 -20.31
N GLY A 23 -29.63 -15.79 -19.30
CA GLY A 23 -28.22 -15.43 -19.22
C GLY A 23 -27.31 -16.62 -18.95
N LYS A 24 -26.07 -16.54 -19.47
CA LYS A 24 -24.99 -17.47 -19.08
C LYS A 24 -24.44 -17.16 -17.69
N GLU A 25 -24.60 -15.94 -17.23
CA GLU A 25 -24.00 -15.38 -16.02
C GLU A 25 -25.11 -14.98 -15.05
N LEU A 26 -24.97 -15.35 -13.78
CA LEU A 26 -25.88 -14.92 -12.72
C LEU A 26 -25.11 -14.59 -11.45
N CYS A 27 -25.32 -13.38 -10.95
CA CYS A 27 -24.76 -12.90 -9.70
C CYS A 27 -25.85 -12.82 -8.63
N LEU A 28 -25.65 -13.56 -7.54
CA LEU A 28 -26.49 -13.60 -6.34
C LEU A 28 -25.66 -13.27 -5.10
N GLU A 29 -24.71 -12.34 -5.24
CA GLU A 29 -23.84 -11.91 -4.15
C GLU A 29 -24.60 -11.02 -3.14
N ALA A 30 -24.21 -11.09 -1.87
CA ALA A 30 -24.74 -10.23 -0.80
C ALA A 30 -26.28 -10.24 -0.66
N ARG A 31 -26.90 -11.42 -0.84
CA ARG A 31 -28.35 -11.64 -0.76
C ARG A 31 -28.81 -12.32 0.53
N GLU A 32 -27.91 -12.44 1.50
CA GLU A 32 -28.15 -13.13 2.78
C GLU A 32 -28.58 -14.60 2.62
N ILE A 33 -28.22 -15.25 1.50
CA ILE A 33 -28.59 -16.64 1.20
C ILE A 33 -27.91 -17.56 2.22
N ASP A 34 -28.69 -18.32 2.98
CA ASP A 34 -28.18 -19.27 3.97
C ASP A 34 -28.23 -20.72 3.46
N ASP A 35 -27.90 -21.67 4.34
CA ASP A 35 -27.96 -23.10 4.04
C ASP A 35 -29.36 -23.59 3.63
N HIS A 36 -30.42 -23.02 4.21
CA HIS A 36 -31.80 -23.37 3.91
C HIS A 36 -32.16 -22.88 2.50
N ASP A 37 -31.86 -21.64 2.18
CA ASP A 37 -32.16 -21.02 0.88
C ASP A 37 -31.41 -21.70 -0.27
N THR A 38 -30.16 -22.10 -0.01
CA THR A 38 -29.28 -22.77 -0.97
C THR A 38 -29.87 -24.09 -1.50
N LEU A 39 -30.76 -24.75 -0.75
CA LEU A 39 -31.43 -25.97 -1.21
C LEU A 39 -32.26 -25.73 -2.48
N GLY A 40 -33.02 -24.65 -2.54
CA GLY A 40 -33.81 -24.30 -3.74
C GLY A 40 -32.91 -24.05 -4.95
N LEU A 41 -31.84 -23.30 -4.75
CA LEU A 41 -30.84 -23.02 -5.78
C LEU A 41 -30.16 -24.29 -6.30
N ALA A 42 -29.76 -25.19 -5.41
CA ALA A 42 -29.09 -26.44 -5.79
C ALA A 42 -29.99 -27.36 -6.63
N GLU A 43 -31.29 -27.42 -6.33
CA GLU A 43 -32.25 -28.18 -7.14
C GLU A 43 -32.43 -27.56 -8.53
N ALA A 44 -32.44 -26.23 -8.64
CA ALA A 44 -32.47 -25.56 -9.95
C ALA A 44 -31.19 -25.82 -10.74
N LEU A 45 -30.03 -25.79 -10.07
CA LEU A 45 -28.73 -26.02 -10.70
C LEU A 45 -28.62 -27.43 -11.28
N GLN A 46 -29.22 -28.46 -10.66
CA GLN A 46 -29.23 -29.82 -11.20
C GLN A 46 -29.89 -29.94 -12.58
N VAL A 47 -30.91 -29.11 -12.86
CA VAL A 47 -31.68 -29.17 -14.12
C VAL A 47 -31.30 -28.06 -15.09
N ASN A 48 -30.57 -27.04 -14.64
CA ASN A 48 -30.14 -25.96 -15.49
C ASN A 48 -29.05 -26.44 -16.46
N THR A 49 -29.22 -26.15 -17.75
CA THR A 49 -28.30 -26.55 -18.83
C THR A 49 -27.74 -25.36 -19.62
N LYS A 50 -27.97 -24.14 -19.15
CA LYS A 50 -27.62 -22.89 -19.85
C LYS A 50 -26.58 -22.06 -19.09
N ARG A 51 -26.61 -22.12 -17.76
CA ARG A 51 -25.80 -21.30 -16.86
C ARG A 51 -24.37 -21.80 -16.88
N ALA A 52 -23.46 -20.89 -17.22
CA ALA A 52 -22.03 -21.12 -17.25
C ALA A 52 -21.36 -20.52 -16.01
N ASP A 53 -21.84 -19.36 -15.54
CA ASP A 53 -21.22 -18.63 -14.45
C ASP A 53 -22.26 -18.34 -13.36
N LEU A 54 -21.93 -18.67 -12.12
CA LEU A 54 -22.78 -18.44 -10.95
C LEU A 54 -21.92 -17.86 -9.82
N SER A 55 -22.26 -16.64 -9.37
CA SER A 55 -21.66 -16.04 -8.18
C SER A 55 -22.62 -16.07 -7.00
N LEU A 56 -22.16 -16.65 -5.90
CA LEU A 56 -22.86 -16.75 -4.62
C LEU A 56 -22.04 -16.15 -3.47
N GLY A 57 -21.14 -15.23 -3.80
CA GLY A 57 -20.24 -14.58 -2.85
C GLY A 57 -20.95 -13.75 -1.77
N GLN A 58 -20.28 -13.48 -0.66
CA GLN A 58 -20.76 -12.59 0.41
C GLN A 58 -22.15 -12.99 0.96
N ASN A 59 -22.38 -14.29 1.14
CA ASN A 59 -23.63 -14.85 1.65
C ASN A 59 -23.40 -15.59 2.98
N GLN A 60 -24.40 -16.33 3.45
CA GLN A 60 -24.36 -17.07 4.71
C GLN A 60 -24.34 -18.59 4.47
N ILE A 61 -23.82 -19.04 3.32
CA ILE A 61 -23.75 -20.45 2.95
C ILE A 61 -22.74 -21.14 3.86
N GLY A 62 -23.23 -22.05 4.69
CA GLY A 62 -22.48 -22.91 5.56
C GLY A 62 -22.14 -24.25 4.89
N CYS A 63 -21.77 -25.23 5.72
CA CYS A 63 -21.40 -26.55 5.23
C CYS A 63 -22.56 -27.32 4.59
N ALA A 64 -23.82 -27.09 5.02
CA ALA A 64 -24.96 -27.82 4.50
C ALA A 64 -25.37 -27.31 3.10
N GLY A 65 -25.38 -25.99 2.90
CA GLY A 65 -25.60 -25.36 1.60
C GLY A 65 -24.50 -25.69 0.60
N ALA A 66 -23.23 -25.66 1.03
CA ALA A 66 -22.12 -26.15 0.22
C ALA A 66 -22.29 -27.62 -0.18
N GLY A 67 -22.79 -28.46 0.74
CA GLY A 67 -23.14 -29.85 0.45
C GLY A 67 -24.23 -29.98 -0.61
N ALA A 68 -25.26 -29.15 -0.56
CA ALA A 68 -26.32 -29.12 -1.57
C ALA A 68 -25.80 -28.70 -2.96
N ILE A 69 -24.97 -27.66 -3.01
CA ILE A 69 -24.31 -27.22 -4.24
C ILE A 69 -23.41 -28.33 -4.78
N ALA A 70 -22.66 -29.00 -3.92
CA ALA A 70 -21.81 -30.12 -4.32
C ALA A 70 -22.62 -31.27 -4.96
N GLU A 71 -23.78 -31.65 -4.42
CA GLU A 71 -24.64 -32.64 -5.07
C GLU A 71 -25.13 -32.17 -6.44
N ALA A 72 -25.46 -30.89 -6.58
CA ALA A 72 -25.83 -30.33 -7.88
C ALA A 72 -24.67 -30.38 -8.89
N LEU A 73 -23.45 -30.06 -8.47
CA LEU A 73 -22.24 -30.11 -9.31
C LEU A 73 -21.89 -31.52 -9.79
N LYS A 74 -22.31 -32.59 -9.09
CA LYS A 74 -22.07 -33.96 -9.59
C LYS A 74 -22.82 -34.25 -10.89
N VAL A 75 -23.92 -33.54 -11.14
CA VAL A 75 -24.79 -33.74 -12.30
C VAL A 75 -24.66 -32.59 -13.30
N ASN A 76 -24.54 -31.35 -12.80
CA ASN A 76 -24.40 -30.17 -13.64
C ASN A 76 -23.00 -30.14 -14.27
N THR A 77 -22.95 -30.18 -15.61
CA THR A 77 -21.72 -30.09 -16.40
C THR A 77 -21.67 -28.83 -17.27
N THR A 78 -22.67 -27.95 -17.15
CA THR A 78 -22.73 -26.71 -17.92
C THR A 78 -22.12 -25.53 -17.18
N LEU A 79 -22.09 -25.59 -15.84
CA LEU A 79 -21.45 -24.58 -15.02
C LEU A 79 -19.93 -24.69 -15.15
N VAL A 80 -19.33 -23.61 -15.65
CA VAL A 80 -17.91 -23.42 -15.90
C VAL A 80 -17.26 -22.65 -14.77
N ARG A 81 -17.95 -21.66 -14.19
CA ARG A 81 -17.44 -20.83 -13.08
C ARG A 81 -18.42 -20.81 -11.92
N LEU A 82 -17.89 -21.06 -10.74
CA LEU A 82 -18.62 -20.96 -9.48
C LEU A 82 -17.83 -20.10 -8.50
N SER A 83 -18.42 -18.99 -8.08
CA SER A 83 -17.91 -18.19 -6.96
C SER A 83 -18.70 -18.47 -5.70
N LEU A 84 -17.98 -18.83 -4.63
CA LEU A 84 -18.52 -19.04 -3.29
C LEU A 84 -17.76 -18.21 -2.26
N ASP A 85 -17.08 -17.14 -2.69
CA ASP A 85 -16.29 -16.23 -1.86
C ASP A 85 -17.06 -15.69 -0.65
N ASP A 86 -16.35 -15.37 0.44
CA ASP A 86 -16.94 -14.77 1.64
C ASP A 86 -18.25 -15.43 2.12
N ASN A 87 -18.14 -16.71 2.48
CA ASN A 87 -19.20 -17.54 3.04
C ASN A 87 -18.68 -18.29 4.29
N GLN A 88 -19.43 -19.29 4.77
CA GLN A 88 -19.13 -20.02 6.02
C GLN A 88 -18.97 -21.53 5.78
N ILE A 89 -18.48 -21.92 4.60
CA ILE A 89 -18.43 -23.31 4.11
C ILE A 89 -17.67 -24.25 5.06
N GLY A 90 -16.52 -23.82 5.58
CA GLY A 90 -15.67 -24.61 6.47
C GLY A 90 -15.17 -25.93 5.86
N ASP A 91 -14.51 -26.76 6.69
CA ASP A 91 -13.90 -28.00 6.23
C ASP A 91 -14.90 -29.02 5.67
N ALA A 92 -16.06 -29.18 6.30
CA ALA A 92 -17.07 -30.15 5.88
C ALA A 92 -17.70 -29.78 4.53
N GLY A 93 -17.99 -28.50 4.31
CA GLY A 93 -18.49 -28.03 3.02
C GLY A 93 -17.45 -28.14 1.92
N ALA A 94 -16.19 -27.79 2.20
CA ALA A 94 -15.07 -27.96 1.28
C ALA A 94 -14.85 -29.44 0.90
N GLN A 95 -15.02 -30.36 1.84
CA GLN A 95 -14.97 -31.79 1.58
C GLN A 95 -16.09 -32.24 0.62
N ALA A 96 -17.31 -31.75 0.80
CA ALA A 96 -18.42 -32.07 -0.11
C ALA A 96 -18.13 -31.56 -1.53
N ILE A 97 -17.69 -30.31 -1.65
CA ILE A 97 -17.29 -29.72 -2.94
C ILE A 97 -16.14 -30.54 -3.58
N ALA A 98 -15.15 -30.95 -2.80
CA ALA A 98 -14.07 -31.79 -3.28
C ALA A 98 -14.56 -33.13 -3.85
N GLU A 99 -15.52 -33.80 -3.21
CA GLU A 99 -16.13 -35.02 -3.76
C GLU A 99 -16.86 -34.77 -5.08
N ALA A 100 -17.52 -33.62 -5.24
CA ALA A 100 -18.13 -33.24 -6.51
C ALA A 100 -17.08 -32.98 -7.61
N LEU A 101 -15.98 -32.30 -7.28
CA LEU A 101 -14.89 -32.02 -8.22
C LEU A 101 -14.23 -33.29 -8.78
N LYS A 102 -14.27 -34.41 -8.05
CA LYS A 102 -13.71 -35.69 -8.55
C LYS A 102 -14.47 -36.25 -9.76
N VAL A 103 -15.76 -35.93 -9.89
CA VAL A 103 -16.63 -36.43 -10.95
C VAL A 103 -17.11 -35.35 -11.90
N ASN A 104 -17.10 -34.08 -11.48
CA ASN A 104 -17.52 -32.97 -12.31
C ASN A 104 -16.54 -32.78 -13.49
N THR A 105 -17.11 -32.59 -14.68
CA THR A 105 -16.36 -32.41 -15.94
C THR A 105 -16.67 -31.09 -16.64
N GLY A 106 -17.32 -30.15 -15.97
CA GLY A 106 -17.71 -28.85 -16.53
C GLY A 106 -16.97 -27.67 -15.91
N LEU A 107 -16.70 -27.74 -14.60
CA LEU A 107 -16.19 -26.62 -13.83
C LEU A 107 -14.70 -26.40 -14.12
N GLU A 108 -14.39 -25.18 -14.57
CA GLU A 108 -13.04 -24.71 -14.89
C GLU A 108 -12.51 -23.71 -13.84
N THR A 109 -13.39 -22.93 -13.22
CA THR A 109 -13.05 -21.94 -12.20
C THR A 109 -13.86 -22.16 -10.93
N LEU A 110 -13.18 -22.22 -9.79
CA LEU A 110 -13.78 -22.28 -8.47
C LEU A 110 -13.13 -21.25 -7.55
N ASP A 111 -13.94 -20.36 -7.00
CA ASP A 111 -13.54 -19.43 -5.94
C ASP A 111 -14.12 -19.88 -4.59
N LEU A 112 -13.23 -20.15 -3.64
CA LEU A 112 -13.52 -20.53 -2.26
C LEU A 112 -12.78 -19.62 -1.28
N ASN A 113 -12.45 -18.39 -1.68
CA ASN A 113 -11.76 -17.46 -0.79
C ASN A 113 -12.60 -17.17 0.47
N TRP A 114 -11.98 -16.74 1.58
CA TRP A 114 -12.69 -16.25 2.75
C TRP A 114 -13.77 -17.19 3.35
N ASN A 115 -13.55 -18.52 3.31
CA ASN A 115 -14.56 -19.52 3.68
C ASN A 115 -14.31 -20.31 4.97
N ARG A 116 -13.30 -19.89 5.76
CA ARG A 116 -12.86 -20.57 6.98
C ARG A 116 -12.47 -22.04 6.74
N ILE A 117 -11.96 -22.37 5.56
CA ILE A 117 -11.47 -23.70 5.21
C ILE A 117 -10.13 -23.93 5.92
N GLY A 118 -10.06 -24.96 6.74
CA GLY A 118 -8.85 -25.39 7.44
C GLY A 118 -8.09 -26.46 6.67
N ALA A 119 -7.09 -27.04 7.33
CA ALA A 119 -6.23 -28.05 6.72
C ALA A 119 -7.00 -29.28 6.19
N ALA A 120 -8.08 -29.69 6.85
CA ALA A 120 -8.84 -30.88 6.46
C ALA A 120 -9.65 -30.65 5.18
N GLY A 121 -10.33 -29.52 5.05
CA GLY A 121 -11.05 -29.15 3.82
C GLY A 121 -10.09 -28.96 2.66
N THR A 122 -8.95 -28.30 2.90
CA THR A 122 -7.91 -28.15 1.88
C THR A 122 -7.29 -29.48 1.46
N GLN A 123 -7.12 -30.43 2.39
CA GLN A 123 -6.69 -31.78 2.06
C GLN A 123 -7.68 -32.49 1.13
N ALA A 124 -8.98 -32.37 1.38
CA ALA A 124 -10.00 -32.94 0.50
C ALA A 124 -9.92 -32.36 -0.92
N ILE A 125 -9.79 -31.02 -1.03
CA ILE A 125 -9.63 -30.33 -2.32
C ILE A 125 -8.36 -30.81 -3.03
N ALA A 126 -7.24 -30.96 -2.30
CA ALA A 126 -6.00 -31.47 -2.87
C ALA A 126 -6.13 -32.90 -3.44
N GLU A 127 -6.88 -33.79 -2.77
CA GLU A 127 -7.18 -35.13 -3.32
C GLU A 127 -8.05 -35.05 -4.57
N ALA A 128 -9.00 -34.11 -4.63
CA ALA A 128 -9.79 -33.88 -5.84
C ALA A 128 -8.93 -33.39 -7.02
N LEU A 129 -7.95 -32.50 -6.76
CA LEU A 129 -7.03 -32.00 -7.80
C LEU A 129 -6.20 -33.10 -8.47
N LYS A 130 -5.91 -34.21 -7.80
CA LYS A 130 -5.16 -35.33 -8.39
C LYS A 130 -5.92 -36.00 -9.54
N VAL A 131 -7.26 -36.04 -9.44
CA VAL A 131 -8.12 -36.75 -10.39
C VAL A 131 -8.87 -35.80 -11.33
N ASN A 132 -9.24 -34.60 -10.87
CA ASN A 132 -9.96 -33.62 -11.68
C ASN A 132 -9.12 -33.20 -12.89
N LYS A 133 -9.78 -33.10 -14.05
CA LYS A 133 -9.15 -32.79 -15.35
C LYS A 133 -9.73 -31.54 -16.03
N THR A 134 -10.50 -30.73 -15.31
CA THR A 134 -11.21 -29.58 -15.88
C THR A 134 -10.87 -28.28 -15.18
N LEU A 135 -10.62 -28.31 -13.88
CA LEU A 135 -10.31 -27.13 -13.09
C LEU A 135 -8.96 -26.56 -13.55
N THR A 136 -9.01 -25.31 -13.99
CA THR A 136 -7.87 -24.50 -14.44
C THR A 136 -7.56 -23.36 -13.48
N ASN A 137 -8.58 -22.84 -12.79
CA ASN A 137 -8.45 -21.79 -11.79
C ASN A 137 -9.04 -22.21 -10.44
N LEU A 138 -8.25 -22.08 -9.39
CA LEU A 138 -8.68 -22.33 -8.02
C LEU A 138 -8.23 -21.18 -7.11
N ASP A 139 -9.19 -20.55 -6.44
CA ASP A 139 -8.91 -19.60 -5.37
C ASP A 139 -9.24 -20.22 -4.00
N LEU A 140 -8.23 -20.25 -3.12
CA LEU A 140 -8.33 -20.68 -1.73
C LEU A 140 -7.84 -19.58 -0.78
N SER A 141 -7.70 -18.33 -1.22
CA SER A 141 -7.13 -17.27 -0.39
C SER A 141 -7.95 -16.99 0.86
N ASP A 142 -7.30 -16.39 1.86
CA ASP A 142 -7.96 -15.95 3.10
C ASP A 142 -8.71 -17.06 3.85
N ASN A 143 -8.14 -18.26 3.79
CA ASN A 143 -8.59 -19.40 4.56
C ASN A 143 -7.59 -19.69 5.70
N GLN A 144 -7.76 -20.82 6.38
CA GLN A 144 -7.01 -21.18 7.58
C GLN A 144 -6.24 -22.50 7.38
N MET A 145 -5.79 -22.78 6.15
CA MET A 145 -5.22 -24.08 5.80
C MET A 145 -3.86 -24.37 6.48
N GLY A 146 -3.07 -23.33 6.76
CA GLY A 146 -1.74 -23.44 7.36
C GLY A 146 -0.76 -24.33 6.56
N ASP A 147 0.33 -24.74 7.21
CA ASP A 147 1.39 -25.55 6.57
C ASP A 147 0.91 -26.96 6.18
N VAL A 148 0.01 -27.56 6.98
CA VAL A 148 -0.56 -28.88 6.70
C VAL A 148 -1.41 -28.86 5.42
N GLY A 149 -2.26 -27.84 5.26
CA GLY A 149 -3.00 -27.66 4.03
C GLY A 149 -2.07 -27.39 2.84
N ALA A 150 -1.01 -26.60 3.04
CA ALA A 150 -0.05 -26.29 1.97
C ALA A 150 0.68 -27.55 1.49
N GLN A 151 1.03 -28.44 2.42
CA GLN A 151 1.58 -29.75 2.10
C GLN A 151 0.59 -30.59 1.28
N ALA A 152 -0.70 -30.59 1.64
CA ALA A 152 -1.70 -31.34 0.89
C ALA A 152 -1.82 -30.80 -0.55
N ILE A 153 -1.95 -29.47 -0.72
CA ILE A 153 -1.99 -28.84 -2.05
C ILE A 153 -0.72 -29.14 -2.86
N ALA A 154 0.46 -29.13 -2.22
CA ALA A 154 1.69 -29.54 -2.88
C ALA A 154 1.61 -30.96 -3.46
N GLU A 155 1.11 -31.93 -2.70
CA GLU A 155 0.92 -33.31 -3.20
C GLU A 155 -0.12 -33.39 -4.33
N GLY A 156 -1.18 -32.58 -4.28
CA GLY A 156 -2.13 -32.44 -5.38
C GLY A 156 -1.47 -31.90 -6.65
N LEU A 157 -0.69 -30.83 -6.53
CA LEU A 157 0.00 -30.17 -7.64
C LEU A 157 1.06 -31.04 -8.32
N LYS A 158 1.70 -31.97 -7.61
CA LYS A 158 2.65 -32.91 -8.23
C LYS A 158 2.00 -33.81 -9.29
N VAL A 159 0.71 -34.08 -9.16
CA VAL A 159 -0.06 -34.97 -10.04
C VAL A 159 -0.96 -34.18 -10.99
N ASN A 160 -1.45 -33.01 -10.56
CA ASN A 160 -2.37 -32.21 -11.35
C ASN A 160 -1.68 -31.66 -12.61
N THR A 161 -2.37 -31.81 -13.75
CA THR A 161 -1.88 -31.40 -15.08
C THR A 161 -2.78 -30.37 -15.75
N THR A 162 -3.75 -29.79 -15.03
CA THR A 162 -4.78 -28.92 -15.61
C THR A 162 -4.76 -27.52 -15.05
N LEU A 163 -4.51 -27.39 -13.75
CA LEU A 163 -4.52 -26.14 -13.01
C LEU A 163 -3.44 -25.20 -13.53
N ASP A 164 -3.89 -24.05 -14.02
CA ASP A 164 -3.09 -22.98 -14.60
C ASP A 164 -2.85 -21.87 -13.57
N THR A 165 -3.89 -21.52 -12.81
CA THR A 165 -3.84 -20.48 -11.77
C THR A 165 -4.25 -21.03 -10.41
N LEU A 166 -3.42 -20.74 -9.40
CA LEU A 166 -3.70 -21.09 -8.02
C LEU A 166 -3.44 -19.89 -7.09
N ASN A 167 -4.44 -19.55 -6.29
CA ASN A 167 -4.31 -18.54 -5.24
C ASN A 167 -4.38 -19.17 -3.84
N LEU A 168 -3.28 -19.00 -3.09
CA LEU A 168 -3.09 -19.45 -1.70
C LEU A 168 -2.74 -18.28 -0.78
N ALA A 169 -3.08 -17.04 -1.15
CA ALA A 169 -2.76 -15.87 -0.34
C ALA A 169 -3.46 -15.93 1.04
N SER A 170 -2.92 -15.23 2.04
CA SER A 170 -3.55 -15.06 3.36
C SER A 170 -3.91 -16.36 4.10
N ASN A 171 -3.11 -17.43 3.95
CA ASN A 171 -3.39 -18.75 4.50
C ASN A 171 -2.46 -19.18 5.65
N THR A 172 -1.66 -18.23 6.16
CA THR A 172 -0.67 -18.42 7.23
C THR A 172 0.45 -19.43 6.95
N ILE A 173 0.76 -19.68 5.68
CA ILE A 173 1.80 -20.63 5.23
C ILE A 173 3.20 -20.11 5.64
N GLY A 174 3.91 -20.86 6.47
CA GLY A 174 5.30 -20.62 6.85
C GLY A 174 6.30 -21.50 6.10
N GLU A 175 5.99 -22.79 5.95
CA GLU A 175 6.89 -23.79 5.35
C GLU A 175 6.62 -23.95 3.85
N ALA A 176 6.94 -22.92 3.06
CA ALA A 176 6.74 -22.97 1.60
C ALA A 176 7.62 -23.99 0.84
N GLY A 177 8.53 -24.70 1.53
CA GLY A 177 9.37 -25.73 0.95
C GLY A 177 8.57 -26.84 0.26
N VAL A 178 7.41 -27.22 0.81
CA VAL A 178 6.55 -28.25 0.20
C VAL A 178 5.97 -27.79 -1.15
N ILE A 179 5.53 -26.54 -1.24
CA ILE A 179 5.04 -25.94 -2.50
C ILE A 179 6.18 -25.84 -3.51
N ALA A 180 7.39 -25.47 -3.07
CA ALA A 180 8.56 -25.43 -3.93
C ALA A 180 8.89 -26.81 -4.53
N GLU A 181 8.83 -27.89 -3.76
CA GLU A 181 9.04 -29.25 -4.29
C GLU A 181 7.97 -29.63 -5.33
N ALA A 182 6.72 -29.22 -5.14
CA ALA A 182 5.68 -29.43 -6.14
C ALA A 182 5.95 -28.64 -7.43
N LEU A 183 6.41 -27.40 -7.33
CA LEU A 183 6.77 -26.57 -8.49
C LEU A 183 7.92 -27.14 -9.32
N LYS A 184 8.85 -27.89 -8.72
CA LYS A 184 9.94 -28.54 -9.48
C LYS A 184 9.43 -29.56 -10.49
N VAL A 185 8.29 -30.21 -10.21
CA VAL A 185 7.72 -31.27 -11.04
C VAL A 185 6.47 -30.84 -11.79
N ASN A 186 5.75 -29.84 -11.31
CA ASN A 186 4.56 -29.34 -11.98
C ASN A 186 4.95 -28.56 -13.25
N THR A 187 4.38 -28.98 -14.38
CA THR A 187 4.64 -28.40 -15.70
C THR A 187 3.41 -27.75 -16.32
N ARG A 188 2.42 -27.37 -15.48
CA ARG A 188 1.18 -26.76 -15.96
C ARG A 188 0.95 -25.37 -15.38
N LEU A 189 1.17 -25.21 -14.08
CA LEU A 189 0.87 -23.98 -13.36
C LEU A 189 1.67 -22.82 -13.95
N THR A 190 0.97 -21.74 -14.30
CA THR A 190 1.57 -20.51 -14.86
C THR A 190 1.45 -19.33 -13.91
N GLN A 191 0.44 -19.33 -13.03
CA GLN A 191 0.25 -18.28 -12.02
C GLN A 191 0.15 -18.88 -10.62
N LEU A 192 0.97 -18.38 -9.69
CA LEU A 192 0.92 -18.74 -8.28
C LEU A 192 0.89 -17.51 -7.39
N ARG A 193 -0.18 -17.37 -6.60
CA ARG A 193 -0.30 -16.33 -5.59
C ARG A 193 -0.08 -16.90 -4.19
N LEU A 194 0.92 -16.37 -3.50
CA LEU A 194 1.35 -16.77 -2.16
C LEU A 194 1.44 -15.55 -1.23
N GLY A 195 0.81 -14.43 -1.59
CA GLY A 195 0.84 -13.19 -0.81
C GLY A 195 0.33 -13.34 0.63
N GLU A 196 0.71 -12.43 1.52
CA GLU A 196 0.16 -12.35 2.89
C GLU A 196 0.31 -13.63 3.75
N ASN A 197 1.36 -14.39 3.48
CA ASN A 197 1.74 -15.58 4.25
C ASN A 197 2.95 -15.28 5.18
N ARG A 198 3.62 -16.32 5.66
CA ARG A 198 4.76 -16.24 6.61
C ARG A 198 6.02 -16.90 6.04
N ILE A 199 6.17 -16.91 4.72
CA ILE A 199 7.19 -17.67 3.97
C ILE A 199 8.62 -17.35 4.42
N GLY A 200 8.94 -16.07 4.66
CA GLY A 200 10.27 -15.63 5.08
C GLY A 200 11.39 -15.98 4.09
N ASP A 201 12.64 -15.82 4.54
CA ASP A 201 13.82 -16.05 3.68
C ASP A 201 14.01 -17.52 3.30
N ALA A 202 13.78 -18.45 4.24
CA ALA A 202 13.94 -19.88 3.99
C ALA A 202 12.93 -20.41 2.96
N GLY A 203 11.67 -20.00 3.06
CA GLY A 203 10.65 -20.35 2.07
C GLY A 203 10.93 -19.71 0.70
N ALA A 204 11.38 -18.45 0.67
CA ALA A 204 11.80 -17.79 -0.57
C ALA A 204 12.98 -18.50 -1.23
N GLN A 205 13.94 -19.00 -0.43
CA GLN A 205 15.05 -19.80 -0.93
C GLN A 205 14.58 -21.11 -1.56
N ALA A 206 13.64 -21.83 -0.93
CA ALA A 206 13.09 -23.04 -1.51
C ALA A 206 12.37 -22.77 -2.85
N ILE A 207 11.53 -21.73 -2.89
CA ILE A 207 10.85 -21.30 -4.12
C ILE A 207 11.87 -20.91 -5.20
N ALA A 208 12.96 -20.23 -4.84
CA ALA A 208 14.03 -19.90 -5.77
C ALA A 208 14.67 -21.16 -6.39
N GLU A 209 14.95 -22.20 -5.60
CA GLU A 209 15.46 -23.47 -6.15
C GLU A 209 14.46 -24.13 -7.11
N ALA A 210 13.15 -24.00 -6.85
CA ALA A 210 12.13 -24.48 -7.77
C ALA A 210 12.07 -23.67 -9.07
N LEU A 211 12.17 -22.34 -8.99
CA LEU A 211 12.18 -21.45 -10.14
C LEU A 211 13.32 -21.73 -11.12
N LYS A 212 14.49 -22.19 -10.64
CA LYS A 212 15.62 -22.54 -11.51
C LYS A 212 15.29 -23.64 -12.51
N VAL A 213 14.36 -24.54 -12.17
CA VAL A 213 14.02 -25.72 -12.98
C VAL A 213 12.59 -25.72 -13.50
N ASN A 214 11.69 -24.93 -12.91
CA ASN A 214 10.30 -24.87 -13.34
C ASN A 214 10.18 -24.26 -14.75
N PRO A 215 9.52 -24.94 -15.71
CA PRO A 215 9.47 -24.50 -17.11
C PRO A 215 8.21 -23.71 -17.48
N THR A 216 7.28 -23.46 -16.56
CA THR A 216 5.94 -22.93 -16.91
C THR A 216 5.52 -21.69 -16.15
N LEU A 217 6.01 -21.47 -14.93
CA LEU A 217 5.56 -20.38 -14.08
C LEU A 217 5.96 -19.03 -14.70
N ARG A 218 4.96 -18.17 -14.87
CA ARG A 218 5.07 -16.83 -15.48
C ARG A 218 4.83 -15.72 -14.47
N GLU A 219 3.94 -15.96 -13.51
CA GLU A 219 3.55 -14.97 -12.51
C GLU A 219 3.70 -15.56 -11.11
N LEU A 220 4.46 -14.88 -10.27
CA LEU A 220 4.68 -15.28 -8.89
C LEU A 220 4.45 -14.10 -7.95
N MET A 221 3.44 -14.22 -7.09
CA MET A 221 3.11 -13.20 -6.10
C MET A 221 3.55 -13.62 -4.70
N LEU A 222 4.56 -12.93 -4.15
CA LEU A 222 5.17 -13.16 -2.84
C LEU A 222 5.08 -11.92 -1.94
N GLY A 223 4.13 -11.02 -2.19
CA GLY A 223 3.93 -9.83 -1.37
C GLY A 223 3.64 -10.15 0.10
N SER A 224 4.01 -9.28 1.03
CA SER A 224 3.65 -9.40 2.46
C SER A 224 4.10 -10.71 3.14
N ASN A 225 5.28 -11.24 2.82
CA ASN A 225 5.77 -12.54 3.28
C ASN A 225 6.94 -12.51 4.26
N ARG A 226 7.34 -11.31 4.72
CA ARG A 226 8.50 -11.08 5.61
C ARG A 226 9.84 -11.50 5.00
N ILE A 227 9.93 -11.54 3.66
CA ILE A 227 11.17 -11.82 2.92
C ILE A 227 12.15 -10.66 3.13
N GLY A 228 13.37 -10.95 3.55
CA GLY A 228 14.47 -10.00 3.69
C GLY A 228 15.45 -10.09 2.52
N ASP A 229 16.64 -9.53 2.72
CA ASP A 229 17.69 -9.50 1.69
C ASP A 229 18.16 -10.89 1.28
N ALA A 230 18.24 -11.84 2.22
CA ALA A 230 18.68 -13.21 1.93
C ALA A 230 17.70 -13.95 1.01
N GLY A 231 16.39 -13.86 1.25
CA GLY A 231 15.39 -14.43 0.37
C GLY A 231 15.33 -13.74 -0.98
N ALA A 232 15.47 -12.40 -1.02
CA ALA A 232 15.57 -11.65 -2.27
C ALA A 232 16.81 -12.06 -3.10
N GLN A 233 17.95 -12.28 -2.45
CA GLN A 233 19.17 -12.77 -3.10
C GLN A 233 18.97 -14.16 -3.70
N ALA A 234 18.34 -15.09 -2.98
CA ALA A 234 18.02 -16.40 -3.52
C ALA A 234 17.13 -16.30 -4.77
N ILE A 235 16.06 -15.50 -4.71
CA ILE A 235 15.18 -15.27 -5.87
C ILE A 235 15.96 -14.65 -7.03
N ALA A 236 16.85 -13.70 -6.77
CA ALA A 236 17.71 -13.11 -7.79
C ALA A 236 18.61 -14.14 -8.49
N GLU A 237 19.23 -15.06 -7.74
CA GLU A 237 20.01 -16.15 -8.36
C GLU A 237 19.15 -17.07 -9.23
N ALA A 238 17.89 -17.30 -8.87
CA ALA A 238 16.96 -18.05 -9.71
C ALA A 238 16.57 -17.30 -10.99
N LEU A 239 16.32 -15.99 -10.89
CA LEU A 239 15.99 -15.14 -12.04
C LEU A 239 17.10 -15.12 -13.09
N LYS A 240 18.38 -15.27 -12.73
CA LYS A 240 19.48 -15.32 -13.70
C LYS A 240 19.35 -16.47 -14.70
N VAL A 241 18.71 -17.56 -14.31
CA VAL A 241 18.61 -18.79 -15.11
C VAL A 241 17.17 -19.15 -15.49
N ASN A 242 16.16 -18.63 -14.79
CA ASN A 242 14.77 -18.92 -15.08
C ASN A 242 14.35 -18.31 -16.44
N PRO A 243 13.79 -19.11 -17.36
CA PRO A 243 13.47 -18.68 -18.72
C PRO A 243 12.02 -18.23 -18.91
N THR A 244 11.17 -18.25 -17.88
CA THR A 244 9.70 -18.17 -18.06
C THR A 244 9.03 -17.06 -17.28
N LEU A 245 9.58 -16.68 -16.13
CA LEU A 245 8.95 -15.71 -15.24
C LEU A 245 8.92 -14.33 -15.90
N ARG A 246 7.75 -13.72 -15.89
CA ARG A 246 7.43 -12.41 -16.49
C ARG A 246 7.04 -11.40 -15.44
N GLU A 247 6.35 -11.84 -14.38
CA GLU A 247 5.90 -10.98 -13.29
C GLU A 247 6.34 -11.56 -11.96
N LEU A 248 6.95 -10.69 -11.15
CA LEU A 248 7.35 -10.99 -9.79
C LEU A 248 6.90 -9.88 -8.84
N VAL A 249 6.02 -10.25 -7.90
CA VAL A 249 5.53 -9.33 -6.87
C VAL A 249 6.22 -9.64 -5.54
N LEU A 250 7.08 -8.73 -5.07
CA LEU A 250 7.80 -8.80 -3.80
C LEU A 250 7.46 -7.63 -2.87
N GLY A 251 6.34 -6.95 -3.12
CA GLY A 251 5.92 -5.80 -2.31
C GLY A 251 5.66 -6.12 -0.84
N SER A 252 5.69 -5.11 0.03
CA SER A 252 5.36 -5.26 1.47
C SER A 252 6.22 -6.27 2.22
N ASN A 253 7.48 -6.41 1.84
CA ASN A 253 8.45 -7.31 2.46
C ASN A 253 9.47 -6.51 3.31
N ARG A 254 10.64 -7.09 3.58
CA ARG A 254 11.73 -6.50 4.39
C ARG A 254 13.01 -6.34 3.57
N ILE A 255 12.89 -6.27 2.24
CA ILE A 255 14.01 -6.16 1.30
C ILE A 255 14.65 -4.77 1.45
N GLY A 256 15.93 -4.72 1.74
CA GLY A 256 16.75 -3.51 1.77
C GLY A 256 17.59 -3.35 0.50
N ASP A 257 18.62 -2.50 0.59
CA ASP A 257 19.51 -2.21 -0.53
C ASP A 257 20.28 -3.45 -1.02
N ALA A 258 20.68 -4.34 -0.12
CA ALA A 258 21.42 -5.55 -0.50
C ALA A 258 20.58 -6.50 -1.35
N GLY A 259 19.31 -6.74 -0.97
CA GLY A 259 18.39 -7.55 -1.77
C GLY A 259 18.03 -6.87 -3.10
N ALA A 260 17.82 -5.56 -3.10
CA ALA A 260 17.60 -4.79 -4.33
C ALA A 260 18.79 -4.86 -5.30
N GLN A 261 20.02 -4.79 -4.77
CA GLN A 261 21.25 -4.94 -5.56
C GLN A 261 21.36 -6.35 -6.16
N ALA A 262 21.04 -7.40 -5.41
CA ALA A 262 21.02 -8.77 -5.93
C ALA A 262 20.02 -8.91 -7.10
N ILE A 263 18.81 -8.36 -6.93
CA ILE A 263 17.80 -8.34 -7.99
C ILE A 263 18.29 -7.56 -9.22
N ALA A 264 18.96 -6.41 -9.02
CA ALA A 264 19.54 -5.64 -10.12
C ALA A 264 20.56 -6.47 -10.94
N GLU A 265 21.46 -7.20 -10.29
CA GLU A 265 22.40 -8.10 -10.98
C GLU A 265 21.69 -9.21 -11.77
N ALA A 266 20.53 -9.69 -11.30
CA ALA A 266 19.73 -10.64 -12.06
C ALA A 266 19.06 -10.01 -13.28
N LEU A 267 18.51 -8.80 -13.16
CA LEU A 267 17.87 -8.05 -14.26
C LEU A 267 18.84 -7.72 -15.40
N LYS A 268 20.14 -7.66 -15.12
CA LYS A 268 21.19 -7.44 -16.14
C LYS A 268 21.24 -8.57 -17.17
N VAL A 269 20.92 -9.80 -16.77
CA VAL A 269 21.03 -11.00 -17.61
C VAL A 269 19.69 -11.67 -17.89
N ASN A 270 18.66 -11.41 -17.07
CA ASN A 270 17.34 -12.01 -17.26
C ASN A 270 16.62 -11.39 -18.48
N PRO A 271 16.22 -12.21 -19.48
CA PRO A 271 15.61 -11.70 -20.71
C PRO A 271 14.07 -11.66 -20.65
N THR A 272 13.44 -12.21 -19.61
CA THR A 272 12.00 -12.55 -19.62
C THR A 272 11.16 -11.70 -18.70
N LEU A 273 11.71 -11.23 -17.57
CA LEU A 273 10.98 -10.43 -16.61
C LEU A 273 10.56 -9.11 -17.25
N ARG A 274 9.28 -8.79 -17.09
CA ARG A 274 8.63 -7.58 -17.63
C ARG A 274 8.18 -6.67 -16.50
N GLU A 275 7.78 -7.29 -15.39
CA GLU A 275 7.09 -6.63 -14.28
C GLU A 275 7.70 -7.04 -12.94
N LEU A 276 8.07 -6.03 -12.15
CA LEU A 276 8.69 -6.22 -10.83
C LEU A 276 8.08 -5.26 -9.82
N VAL A 277 7.42 -5.79 -8.78
CA VAL A 277 6.97 -5.01 -7.62
C VAL A 277 7.94 -5.18 -6.47
N LEU A 278 8.53 -4.08 -6.04
CA LEU A 278 9.33 -3.97 -4.82
C LEU A 278 8.77 -2.91 -3.86
N GLY A 279 7.53 -2.48 -4.06
CA GLY A 279 6.92 -1.45 -3.24
C GLY A 279 6.81 -1.83 -1.75
N SER A 280 6.70 -0.87 -0.84
CA SER A 280 6.54 -1.09 0.60
C SER A 280 7.64 -1.97 1.22
N ASN A 281 8.89 -1.78 0.79
CA ASN A 281 10.08 -2.46 1.32
C ASN A 281 10.97 -1.45 2.08
N ARG A 282 12.27 -1.75 2.23
CA ARG A 282 13.26 -0.92 2.92
C ARG A 282 14.38 -0.46 1.97
N ILE A 283 14.07 -0.35 0.68
CA ILE A 283 15.04 0.05 -0.35
C ILE A 283 15.34 1.55 -0.19
N GLY A 284 16.63 1.89 -0.07
CA GLY A 284 17.14 3.24 -0.03
C GLY A 284 17.76 3.66 -1.36
N ASP A 285 18.61 4.69 -1.30
CA ASP A 285 19.28 5.25 -2.48
C ASP A 285 20.18 4.24 -3.20
N ALA A 286 20.93 3.42 -2.44
CA ALA A 286 21.88 2.48 -3.02
C ALA A 286 21.17 1.37 -3.83
N GLY A 287 20.08 0.82 -3.29
CA GLY A 287 19.30 -0.20 -3.99
C GLY A 287 18.57 0.37 -5.21
N ALA A 288 17.99 1.57 -5.09
CA ALA A 288 17.36 2.25 -6.22
C ALA A 288 18.38 2.57 -7.34
N GLN A 289 19.59 3.02 -6.96
CA GLN A 289 20.68 3.27 -7.91
C GLN A 289 21.10 1.98 -8.63
N ALA A 290 21.28 0.87 -7.91
CA ALA A 290 21.63 -0.41 -8.51
C ALA A 290 20.60 -0.85 -9.57
N ILE A 291 19.31 -0.76 -9.24
CA ILE A 291 18.22 -1.09 -10.17
C ILE A 291 18.21 -0.12 -11.36
N ALA A 292 18.32 1.19 -11.13
CA ALA A 292 18.27 2.18 -12.20
C ALA A 292 19.43 2.03 -13.20
N GLU A 293 20.65 1.73 -12.73
CA GLU A 293 21.82 1.54 -13.59
C GLU A 293 21.66 0.35 -14.54
N VAL A 294 21.16 -0.80 -14.05
CA VAL A 294 20.96 -1.98 -14.91
C VAL A 294 19.78 -1.82 -15.86
N LEU A 295 18.81 -0.95 -15.52
CA LEU A 295 17.65 -0.69 -16.36
C LEU A 295 17.93 0.29 -17.50
N LYS A 296 19.02 1.07 -17.47
CA LYS A 296 19.41 1.93 -18.61
C LYS A 296 19.49 1.17 -19.94
N PRO A 297 20.23 0.05 -20.06
CA PRO A 297 20.28 -0.76 -21.28
C PRO A 297 19.19 -1.84 -21.35
N ASN A 298 18.43 -2.10 -20.28
CA ASN A 298 17.45 -3.18 -20.26
C ASN A 298 16.27 -2.87 -21.18
N THR A 299 15.95 -3.81 -22.08
CA THR A 299 14.84 -3.69 -23.04
C THR A 299 13.67 -4.63 -22.74
N ALA A 300 13.81 -5.44 -21.69
CA ALA A 300 12.83 -6.42 -21.24
C ALA A 300 11.76 -5.77 -20.37
N MET A 301 12.19 -5.01 -19.36
CA MET A 301 11.32 -4.43 -18.32
C MET A 301 10.44 -3.30 -18.87
N THR A 302 9.16 -3.36 -18.50
CA THR A 302 8.15 -2.35 -18.87
C THR A 302 7.43 -1.76 -17.66
N TRP A 303 7.47 -2.45 -16.52
CA TRP A 303 6.74 -2.07 -15.31
C TRP A 303 7.59 -2.28 -14.05
N LEU A 304 7.79 -1.21 -13.27
CA LEU A 304 8.58 -1.22 -12.04
C LEU A 304 7.84 -0.52 -10.91
N GLY A 305 7.61 -1.25 -9.81
CA GLY A 305 7.05 -0.71 -8.59
C GLY A 305 8.11 -0.53 -7.50
N LEU A 306 8.40 0.72 -7.13
CA LEU A 306 9.32 1.11 -6.04
C LEU A 306 8.66 1.99 -4.97
N GLY A 307 7.34 2.19 -5.04
CA GLY A 307 6.63 3.05 -4.09
C GLY A 307 6.68 2.54 -2.64
N GLY A 308 6.51 3.40 -1.63
CA GLY A 308 6.51 2.98 -0.21
C GLY A 308 7.89 2.55 0.32
N ASN A 309 8.98 2.98 -0.29
CA ASN A 309 10.35 2.66 0.12
C ASN A 309 11.01 3.85 0.84
N GLN A 310 12.34 3.80 1.02
CA GLN A 310 13.14 4.81 1.69
C GLN A 310 14.07 5.54 0.70
N ILE A 311 13.68 5.61 -0.57
CA ILE A 311 14.48 6.21 -1.64
C ILE A 311 14.53 7.72 -1.45
N GLY A 312 15.73 8.26 -1.29
CA GLY A 312 16.03 9.67 -1.14
C GLY A 312 16.33 10.39 -2.47
N PRO A 313 16.91 11.60 -2.39
CA PRO A 313 17.26 12.39 -3.58
C PRO A 313 18.27 11.71 -4.51
N LEU A 314 19.24 10.95 -3.98
CA LEU A 314 20.27 10.31 -4.81
C LEU A 314 19.71 9.14 -5.63
N GLY A 315 18.82 8.34 -5.04
CA GLY A 315 18.12 7.28 -5.75
C GLY A 315 17.15 7.86 -6.79
N ALA A 316 16.46 8.95 -6.47
CA ALA A 316 15.63 9.68 -7.42
C ALA A 316 16.44 10.20 -8.63
N GLN A 317 17.66 10.70 -8.39
CA GLN A 317 18.58 11.11 -9.43
C GLN A 317 18.99 9.93 -10.33
N ALA A 318 19.31 8.77 -9.76
CA ALA A 318 19.64 7.58 -10.54
C ALA A 318 18.46 7.12 -11.42
N ILE A 319 17.24 7.11 -10.86
CA ILE A 319 16.00 6.83 -11.60
C ILE A 319 15.80 7.84 -12.74
N ALA A 320 16.04 9.12 -12.48
CA ALA A 320 15.96 10.17 -13.51
C ALA A 320 16.95 9.92 -14.67
N GLU A 321 18.21 9.58 -14.37
CA GLU A 321 19.20 9.24 -15.40
C GLU A 321 18.80 7.99 -16.21
N MET A 322 18.16 7.01 -15.56
CA MET A 322 17.58 5.86 -16.25
C MET A 322 16.47 6.28 -17.20
N LEU A 323 15.52 7.12 -16.76
CA LEU A 323 14.39 7.58 -17.59
C LEU A 323 14.80 8.43 -18.80
N LYS A 324 15.95 9.11 -18.75
CA LYS A 324 16.46 9.86 -19.91
C LYS A 324 16.80 8.92 -21.07
N VAL A 325 17.33 7.74 -20.76
CA VAL A 325 17.89 6.79 -21.74
C VAL A 325 16.91 5.66 -22.06
N ASN A 326 16.32 5.03 -21.05
CA ASN A 326 15.42 3.89 -21.23
C ASN A 326 14.14 4.31 -21.96
N LYS A 327 13.76 3.54 -22.98
CA LYS A 327 12.55 3.76 -23.80
C LYS A 327 11.53 2.63 -23.71
N THR A 328 11.77 1.61 -22.89
CA THR A 328 10.86 0.46 -22.74
C THR A 328 9.97 0.60 -21.51
N MET A 329 10.43 1.34 -20.49
CA MET A 329 9.66 1.60 -19.28
C MET A 329 8.39 2.39 -19.63
N LYS A 330 7.24 1.80 -19.33
CA LYS A 330 5.91 2.38 -19.52
C LYS A 330 5.29 2.81 -18.20
N ASN A 331 5.61 2.08 -17.14
CA ASN A 331 4.98 2.25 -15.83
C ASN A 331 6.06 2.22 -14.74
N LEU A 332 6.14 3.30 -13.98
CA LEU A 332 7.07 3.46 -12.88
C LEU A 332 6.34 4.05 -11.68
N TYR A 333 6.19 3.25 -10.61
CA TYR A 333 5.52 3.68 -9.39
C TYR A 333 6.56 4.01 -8.33
N VAL A 334 6.69 5.27 -7.95
CA VAL A 334 7.66 5.76 -6.96
C VAL A 334 7.02 6.56 -5.83
N ALA A 335 5.68 6.56 -5.73
CA ALA A 335 4.94 7.23 -4.67
C ALA A 335 5.29 6.69 -3.27
N GLY A 336 5.28 7.51 -2.22
CA GLY A 336 5.61 7.05 -0.86
C GLY A 336 7.10 6.84 -0.63
N ASN A 337 7.94 7.74 -1.13
CA ASN A 337 9.40 7.74 -0.94
C ASN A 337 9.86 9.07 -0.30
N ARG A 338 11.15 9.37 -0.33
CA ARG A 338 11.76 10.55 0.31
C ARG A 338 12.58 11.37 -0.68
N PHE A 339 12.09 11.50 -1.93
CA PHE A 339 12.83 12.17 -3.00
C PHE A 339 13.23 13.61 -2.65
N GLY A 340 12.38 14.34 -1.92
CA GLY A 340 12.62 15.73 -1.59
C GLY A 340 12.59 16.64 -2.83
N GLY A 341 12.87 17.93 -2.61
CA GLY A 341 12.91 18.92 -3.70
C GLY A 341 13.97 18.60 -4.77
N ASP A 342 15.16 18.18 -4.36
CA ASP A 342 16.27 17.86 -5.27
C ASP A 342 15.98 16.61 -6.12
N GLY A 343 15.35 15.58 -5.53
CA GLY A 343 14.90 14.41 -6.28
C GLY A 343 13.81 14.76 -7.29
N ALA A 344 12.85 15.62 -6.93
CA ALA A 344 11.86 16.13 -7.88
C ALA A 344 12.50 16.93 -9.03
N LEU A 345 13.54 17.73 -8.74
CA LEU A 345 14.28 18.44 -9.78
C LEU A 345 14.91 17.47 -10.77
N ALA A 346 15.56 16.40 -10.29
CA ALA A 346 16.15 15.39 -11.18
C ALA A 346 15.09 14.71 -12.07
N ILE A 347 13.96 14.30 -11.48
CA ILE A 347 12.84 13.68 -12.22
C ILE A 347 12.27 14.67 -13.24
N ALA A 348 12.07 15.94 -12.86
CA ALA A 348 11.66 17.00 -13.78
C ALA A 348 12.58 17.08 -15.01
N GLU A 349 13.90 17.18 -14.80
CA GLU A 349 14.86 17.23 -15.91
C GLU A 349 14.80 16.00 -16.81
N ALA A 350 14.54 14.80 -16.26
CA ALA A 350 14.37 13.60 -17.06
C ALA A 350 13.10 13.65 -17.92
N PHE A 351 11.98 14.15 -17.38
CA PHE A 351 10.71 14.26 -18.11
C PHE A 351 10.72 15.36 -19.18
N LYS A 352 11.69 16.29 -19.18
CA LYS A 352 11.87 17.20 -20.33
C LYS A 352 12.28 16.47 -21.61
N VAL A 353 12.94 15.32 -21.49
CA VAL A 353 13.45 14.53 -22.63
C VAL A 353 12.79 13.15 -22.77
N ASN A 354 12.19 12.63 -21.70
CA ASN A 354 11.42 11.39 -21.75
C ASN A 354 10.07 11.63 -22.42
N THR A 355 9.76 10.79 -23.41
CA THR A 355 8.51 10.84 -24.19
C THR A 355 7.72 9.53 -24.11
N THR A 356 8.15 8.58 -23.28
CA THR A 356 7.51 7.26 -23.16
C THR A 356 6.46 7.24 -22.07
N MET A 357 6.64 8.05 -21.02
CA MET A 357 5.74 8.16 -19.89
C MET A 357 4.63 9.20 -20.17
N THR A 358 3.38 8.82 -19.89
CA THR A 358 2.21 9.70 -19.95
C THR A 358 1.75 10.17 -18.58
N THR A 359 2.19 9.50 -17.52
CA THR A 359 1.80 9.80 -16.14
C THR A 359 3.04 10.00 -15.28
N LEU A 360 3.05 11.10 -14.52
CA LEU A 360 4.05 11.37 -13.49
C LEU A 360 3.37 11.32 -12.11
N ASP A 361 3.57 10.22 -11.40
CA ASP A 361 3.08 10.05 -10.03
C ASP A 361 4.24 10.16 -9.03
N LEU A 362 4.26 11.26 -8.29
CA LEU A 362 5.23 11.55 -7.22
C LEU A 362 4.50 11.76 -5.89
N ARG A 363 3.36 11.12 -5.66
CA ARG A 363 2.63 11.23 -4.39
C ARG A 363 3.53 10.85 -3.20
N ASP A 364 3.34 11.50 -2.06
CA ASP A 364 4.04 11.21 -0.80
C ASP A 364 5.57 11.09 -0.97
N ASN A 365 6.23 12.17 -1.41
CA ASN A 365 7.67 12.23 -1.67
C ASN A 365 8.38 13.44 -1.05
N GLN A 366 7.66 14.23 -0.26
CA GLN A 366 8.22 15.38 0.48
C GLN A 366 8.84 16.45 -0.42
N LEU A 367 8.26 16.70 -1.59
CA LEU A 367 8.84 17.58 -2.62
C LEU A 367 8.96 19.05 -2.19
N GLY A 368 7.98 19.54 -1.43
CA GLY A 368 7.82 20.95 -1.08
C GLY A 368 7.61 21.86 -2.30
N ASP A 369 7.65 23.17 -2.05
CA ASP A 369 7.52 24.17 -3.12
C ASP A 369 8.64 24.06 -4.17
N ALA A 370 9.88 23.80 -3.75
CA ALA A 370 11.02 23.66 -4.66
C ALA A 370 10.83 22.55 -5.70
N GLY A 371 10.36 21.38 -5.26
CA GLY A 371 10.04 20.30 -6.19
C GLY A 371 8.88 20.64 -7.11
N ALA A 372 7.80 21.26 -6.58
CA ALA A 372 6.66 21.71 -7.40
C ALA A 372 7.07 22.71 -8.49
N MET A 373 7.97 23.66 -8.18
CA MET A 373 8.52 24.60 -9.16
C MET A 373 9.29 23.89 -10.28
N SER A 374 10.03 22.83 -9.95
CA SER A 374 10.78 22.03 -10.92
C SER A 374 9.83 21.24 -11.85
N ILE A 375 8.79 20.62 -11.29
CA ILE A 375 7.74 19.95 -12.07
C ILE A 375 7.03 20.96 -12.98
N ALA A 376 6.71 22.16 -12.47
CA ALA A 376 6.11 23.22 -13.28
C ALA A 376 7.00 23.64 -14.47
N GLY A 377 8.32 23.71 -14.27
CA GLY A 377 9.28 23.95 -15.36
C GLY A 377 9.20 22.90 -16.46
N THR A 378 9.00 21.64 -16.08
CA THR A 378 8.85 20.51 -17.01
C THR A 378 7.52 20.54 -17.76
N LEU A 379 6.43 20.88 -17.08
CA LEU A 379 5.10 21.00 -17.70
C LEU A 379 5.03 22.08 -18.79
N LYS A 380 5.91 23.08 -18.75
CA LYS A 380 6.00 24.11 -19.81
C LYS A 380 6.57 23.56 -21.13
N VAL A 381 7.30 22.44 -21.09
CA VAL A 381 8.03 21.91 -22.26
C VAL A 381 7.63 20.49 -22.65
N ASN A 382 7.29 19.64 -21.69
CA ASN A 382 6.88 18.27 -21.96
C ASN A 382 5.48 18.24 -22.59
N THR A 383 5.33 17.45 -23.66
CA THR A 383 4.10 17.33 -24.43
C THR A 383 3.52 15.90 -24.42
N THR A 384 4.02 15.02 -23.55
CA THR A 384 3.58 13.61 -23.48
C THR A 384 2.79 13.32 -22.22
N VAL A 385 3.09 14.01 -21.12
CA VAL A 385 2.43 13.83 -19.84
C VAL A 385 1.02 14.43 -19.89
N THR A 386 0.05 13.58 -19.56
CA THR A 386 -1.37 13.90 -19.45
C THR A 386 -1.85 13.88 -17.99
N GLY A 387 -1.17 13.14 -17.11
CA GLY A 387 -1.49 13.07 -15.68
C GLY A 387 -0.29 13.40 -14.79
N VAL A 388 -0.47 14.31 -13.83
CA VAL A 388 0.52 14.62 -12.78
C VAL A 388 -0.13 14.52 -11.41
N TYR A 389 0.41 13.65 -10.55
CA TYR A 389 -0.09 13.42 -9.19
C TYR A 389 0.99 13.79 -8.18
N LEU A 390 0.75 14.86 -7.42
CA LEU A 390 1.66 15.42 -6.40
C LEU A 390 0.99 15.45 -5.02
N CYS A 391 0.05 14.54 -4.76
CA CYS A 391 -0.64 14.48 -3.49
C CYS A 391 0.32 14.20 -2.32
N ASP A 392 0.06 14.79 -1.16
CA ASP A 392 0.87 14.65 0.08
C ASP A 392 2.35 15.01 -0.06
N ASN A 393 2.65 16.18 -0.63
CA ASN A 393 4.03 16.62 -0.89
C ASN A 393 4.45 17.90 -0.20
N GLN A 394 3.64 18.41 0.74
CA GLN A 394 3.94 19.65 1.47
C GLN A 394 4.07 20.87 0.54
N ILE A 395 3.37 20.86 -0.59
CA ILE A 395 3.38 21.97 -1.56
C ILE A 395 2.54 23.13 -1.02
N GLY A 396 3.13 24.30 -0.91
CA GLY A 396 2.46 25.53 -0.52
C GLY A 396 1.93 26.33 -1.72
N SER A 397 1.43 27.53 -1.43
CA SER A 397 0.91 28.43 -2.46
C SER A 397 1.97 28.92 -3.45
N ALA A 398 3.26 28.91 -3.09
CA ALA A 398 4.33 29.30 -4.01
C ALA A 398 4.56 28.24 -5.10
N GLY A 399 4.60 26.96 -4.73
CA GLY A 399 4.66 25.85 -5.69
C GLY A 399 3.40 25.77 -6.53
N ALA A 400 2.22 25.92 -5.93
CA ALA A 400 0.95 25.95 -6.65
C ALA A 400 0.88 27.09 -7.69
N ARG A 401 1.42 28.26 -7.36
CA ARG A 401 1.52 29.39 -8.31
C ARG A 401 2.37 29.03 -9.52
N GLU A 402 3.53 28.38 -9.35
CA GLU A 402 4.36 28.00 -10.49
C GLU A 402 3.69 26.92 -11.36
N ILE A 403 3.01 25.95 -10.75
CA ILE A 403 2.17 24.98 -11.48
C ILE A 403 1.09 25.73 -12.28
N ALA A 404 0.40 26.69 -11.68
CA ALA A 404 -0.60 27.50 -12.37
C ALA A 404 -0.02 28.28 -13.57
N LEU A 405 1.21 28.82 -13.45
CA LEU A 405 1.90 29.45 -14.57
C LEU A 405 2.22 28.46 -15.68
N ALA A 406 2.61 27.23 -15.34
CA ALA A 406 2.81 26.17 -16.33
C ALA A 406 1.50 25.75 -17.02
N LEU A 407 0.40 25.63 -16.27
CA LEU A 407 -0.92 25.31 -16.83
C LEU A 407 -1.40 26.31 -17.88
N LYS A 408 -1.02 27.59 -17.79
CA LYS A 408 -1.41 28.59 -18.79
C LYS A 408 -0.84 28.31 -20.19
N VAL A 409 0.28 27.61 -20.27
CA VAL A 409 0.96 27.29 -21.53
C VAL A 409 0.90 25.80 -21.89
N ASN A 410 0.74 24.92 -20.90
CA ASN A 410 0.62 23.49 -21.12
C ASN A 410 -0.71 23.14 -21.81
N THR A 411 -0.64 22.31 -22.85
CA THR A 411 -1.79 21.93 -23.68
C THR A 411 -2.09 20.43 -23.66
N THR A 412 -1.38 19.66 -22.82
CA THR A 412 -1.43 18.19 -22.81
C THR A 412 -2.00 17.62 -21.52
N LEU A 413 -1.81 18.32 -20.40
CA LEU A 413 -2.24 17.88 -19.08
C LEU A 413 -3.77 17.89 -18.96
N THR A 414 -4.32 16.72 -18.66
CA THR A 414 -5.75 16.51 -18.42
C THR A 414 -6.06 16.28 -16.94
N SER A 415 -5.10 15.78 -16.16
CA SER A 415 -5.31 15.42 -14.76
C SER A 415 -4.21 15.98 -13.86
N LEU A 416 -4.60 16.72 -12.82
CA LEU A 416 -3.70 17.29 -11.83
C LEU A 416 -4.16 16.97 -10.41
N GLY A 417 -3.41 16.12 -9.70
CA GLY A 417 -3.63 15.80 -8.30
C GLY A 417 -2.74 16.64 -7.38
N LEU A 418 -3.35 17.45 -6.52
CA LEU A 418 -2.68 18.30 -5.53
C LEU A 418 -3.27 18.12 -4.12
N ARG A 419 -4.02 17.05 -3.88
CA ARG A 419 -4.57 16.71 -2.56
C ARG A 419 -3.52 16.67 -1.48
N ALA A 420 -3.95 16.91 -0.24
CA ALA A 420 -3.11 16.72 0.94
C ALA A 420 -1.83 17.59 0.92
N ASN A 421 -1.91 18.79 0.37
CA ASN A 421 -0.81 19.75 0.39
C ASN A 421 -1.08 20.89 1.38
N GLN A 422 -0.37 22.00 1.27
CA GLN A 422 -0.46 23.20 2.13
C GLN A 422 -0.90 24.42 1.30
N ILE A 423 -1.68 24.20 0.24
CA ILE A 423 -2.12 25.25 -0.68
C ILE A 423 -3.19 26.10 0.01
N THR A 424 -2.98 27.41 0.05
CA THR A 424 -3.94 28.37 0.63
C THR A 424 -4.79 29.05 -0.44
N GLU A 425 -5.65 29.98 -0.03
CA GLU A 425 -6.42 30.86 -0.93
C GLU A 425 -5.57 31.44 -2.07
N THR A 426 -4.35 31.89 -1.79
CA THR A 426 -3.51 32.56 -2.78
C THR A 426 -3.07 31.61 -3.89
N GLY A 427 -2.70 30.38 -3.56
CA GLY A 427 -2.36 29.35 -4.54
C GLY A 427 -3.58 28.94 -5.36
N ALA A 428 -4.74 28.75 -4.71
CA ALA A 428 -6.00 28.45 -5.39
C ALA A 428 -6.41 29.56 -6.36
N GLN A 429 -6.24 30.83 -6.02
CA GLN A 429 -6.51 31.95 -6.92
C GLN A 429 -5.61 31.95 -8.16
N GLU A 430 -4.34 31.56 -8.03
CA GLU A 430 -3.45 31.43 -9.18
C GLU A 430 -3.88 30.27 -10.10
N ILE A 431 -4.25 29.12 -9.53
CA ILE A 431 -4.80 27.99 -10.30
C ILE A 431 -6.09 28.44 -11.01
N ALA A 432 -6.99 29.16 -10.34
CA ALA A 432 -8.21 29.69 -10.95
C ALA A 432 -7.90 30.60 -12.15
N LYS A 433 -6.89 31.48 -12.04
CA LYS A 433 -6.44 32.30 -13.17
C LYS A 433 -5.95 31.44 -14.35
N ALA A 434 -5.30 30.31 -14.07
CA ALA A 434 -4.85 29.39 -15.10
C ALA A 434 -6.01 28.67 -15.80
N LEU A 435 -7.01 28.19 -15.06
CA LEU A 435 -8.19 27.48 -15.59
C LEU A 435 -9.06 28.35 -16.53
N ARG A 436 -9.03 29.68 -16.35
CA ARG A 436 -9.69 30.60 -17.30
C ARG A 436 -9.10 30.49 -18.71
N VAL A 437 -7.82 30.17 -18.82
CA VAL A 437 -7.09 30.05 -20.09
C VAL A 437 -6.97 28.59 -20.52
N ASN A 438 -6.59 27.69 -19.61
CA ASN A 438 -6.42 26.28 -19.89
C ASN A 438 -7.78 25.58 -20.09
N LYS A 439 -7.96 24.95 -21.25
CA LYS A 439 -9.19 24.21 -21.61
C LYS A 439 -9.00 22.70 -21.67
N LYS A 440 -7.78 22.24 -21.36
CA LYS A 440 -7.35 20.84 -21.49
C LYS A 440 -7.48 20.10 -20.18
N LEU A 441 -7.25 20.75 -19.05
CA LEU A 441 -7.44 20.13 -17.74
C LEU A 441 -8.91 19.75 -17.53
N LYS A 442 -9.12 18.51 -17.09
CA LYS A 442 -10.43 17.88 -16.86
C LYS A 442 -10.61 17.43 -15.42
N TYR A 443 -9.53 16.97 -14.80
CA TYR A 443 -9.51 16.54 -13.41
C TYR A 443 -8.58 17.44 -12.59
N LEU A 444 -9.09 17.99 -11.49
CA LEU A 444 -8.31 18.74 -10.51
C LEU A 444 -8.70 18.28 -9.10
N ASP A 445 -7.74 17.77 -8.35
CA ASP A 445 -7.92 17.40 -6.95
C ASP A 445 -7.14 18.34 -6.03
N LEU A 446 -7.88 19.06 -5.19
CA LEU A 446 -7.38 19.97 -4.16
C LEU A 446 -7.87 19.57 -2.76
N GLU A 447 -8.40 18.36 -2.56
CA GLU A 447 -8.90 17.87 -1.27
C GLU A 447 -7.80 17.98 -0.18
N SER A 448 -8.18 18.23 1.07
CA SER A 448 -7.25 18.22 2.21
C SER A 448 -6.08 19.23 2.11
N ASN A 449 -6.34 20.41 1.54
CA ASN A 449 -5.40 21.55 1.50
C ASN A 449 -5.75 22.59 2.59
N CYS A 450 -5.37 23.87 2.43
CA CYS A 450 -5.70 24.98 3.32
C CYS A 450 -6.48 26.10 2.62
N ILE A 451 -7.38 25.72 1.71
CA ILE A 451 -8.10 26.66 0.84
C ILE A 451 -9.36 27.13 1.56
N ASN A 452 -9.53 28.45 1.67
CA ASN A 452 -10.76 29.02 2.23
C ASN A 452 -11.87 29.15 1.17
N ILE A 453 -13.07 29.55 1.61
CA ILE A 453 -14.25 29.67 0.75
C ILE A 453 -14.04 30.59 -0.46
N ARG A 454 -13.18 31.62 -0.36
CA ARG A 454 -12.89 32.52 -1.49
C ARG A 454 -12.05 31.82 -2.55
N GLY A 455 -11.04 31.05 -2.12
CA GLY A 455 -10.22 30.23 -3.01
C GLY A 455 -11.03 29.15 -3.73
N VAL A 456 -11.90 28.43 -3.01
CA VAL A 456 -12.79 27.42 -3.58
C VAL A 456 -13.71 28.03 -4.64
N ARG A 457 -14.43 29.11 -4.29
CA ARG A 457 -15.30 29.81 -5.25
C ARG A 457 -14.56 30.32 -6.48
N ALA A 458 -13.32 30.76 -6.33
CA ALA A 458 -12.52 31.21 -7.47
C ALA A 458 -12.25 30.05 -8.46
N ILE A 459 -11.99 28.84 -7.95
CA ILE A 459 -11.81 27.64 -8.77
C ILE A 459 -13.14 27.22 -9.40
N GLU A 460 -14.23 27.14 -8.65
CA GLU A 460 -15.56 26.75 -9.16
C GLU A 460 -15.99 27.63 -10.34
N VAL A 461 -15.80 28.95 -10.21
CA VAL A 461 -16.15 29.90 -11.27
C VAL A 461 -15.23 29.78 -12.49
N ALA A 462 -13.93 29.51 -12.27
CA ALA A 462 -12.95 29.43 -13.36
C ALA A 462 -12.90 28.06 -14.06
N GLY A 463 -13.23 27.00 -13.33
CA GLY A 463 -13.05 25.58 -13.67
C GLY A 463 -14.27 24.95 -14.34
N TRP A 464 -15.14 25.73 -14.98
CA TRP A 464 -16.35 25.28 -15.67
C TRP A 464 -16.15 24.13 -16.69
N ASN A 465 -14.91 23.89 -17.12
CA ASN A 465 -14.53 22.82 -18.06
C ASN A 465 -14.02 21.53 -17.41
N LEU A 466 -13.84 21.53 -16.08
CA LEU A 466 -13.48 20.36 -15.33
C LEU A 466 -14.65 19.38 -15.36
N THR A 467 -14.37 18.13 -15.68
CA THR A 467 -15.34 17.05 -15.52
C THR A 467 -15.44 16.64 -14.06
N GLU A 468 -14.36 16.82 -13.31
CA GLU A 468 -14.26 16.43 -11.91
C GLU A 468 -13.35 17.39 -11.15
N PHE A 469 -13.84 17.86 -10.01
CA PHE A 469 -13.16 18.79 -9.13
C PHE A 469 -13.39 18.40 -7.66
N GLU A 470 -12.35 17.88 -7.02
CA GLU A 470 -12.38 17.48 -5.60
C GLU A 470 -11.80 18.61 -4.73
N ASN A 471 -12.52 19.06 -3.71
CA ASN A 471 -12.06 20.13 -2.81
C ASN A 471 -12.44 19.98 -1.33
N ASP A 472 -12.93 18.81 -0.93
CA ASP A 472 -13.40 18.60 0.44
C ASP A 472 -12.26 18.62 1.49
N LEU A 473 -12.64 18.58 2.77
CA LEU A 473 -11.74 18.42 3.92
C LEU A 473 -10.64 19.51 4.04
N GLN A 474 -10.91 20.75 3.63
CA GLN A 474 -9.95 21.85 3.77
C GLN A 474 -9.59 22.11 5.24
N MET A 475 -8.30 22.27 5.50
CA MET A 475 -7.71 22.39 6.81
C MET A 475 -7.42 23.83 7.21
N ASN A 476 -7.56 24.14 8.50
CA ASN A 476 -7.06 25.39 9.05
C ASN A 476 -5.52 25.41 8.98
N PRO A 477 -4.89 26.38 8.27
CA PRO A 477 -3.43 26.41 8.10
C PRO A 477 -2.66 26.52 9.41
N ARG A 478 -3.29 26.96 10.51
CA ARG A 478 -2.69 26.99 11.84
C ARG A 478 -2.21 25.62 12.31
N VAL A 479 -2.80 24.52 11.85
CA VAL A 479 -2.36 23.16 12.22
C VAL A 479 -0.88 22.94 11.87
N PHE A 480 -0.43 23.47 10.72
CA PHE A 480 0.94 23.31 10.26
C PHE A 480 1.93 24.17 11.06
N SER A 481 1.47 25.28 11.65
CA SER A 481 2.31 26.09 12.56
C SER A 481 2.55 25.45 13.93
N MET A 482 1.78 24.41 14.28
CA MET A 482 1.98 23.65 15.52
C MET A 482 3.06 22.56 15.36
N PHE A 483 3.57 22.36 14.15
CA PHE A 483 4.56 21.34 13.88
C PHE A 483 5.94 21.77 14.38
N PRO A 484 6.69 20.90 15.09
CA PRO A 484 8.03 21.22 15.52
C PRO A 484 8.93 21.47 14.31
N ARG A 485 9.88 22.39 14.46
CA ARG A 485 10.87 22.65 13.43
C ARG A 485 11.82 21.45 13.38
N LEU A 486 11.86 20.76 12.24
CA LEU A 486 12.81 19.69 12.01
C LEU A 486 14.19 20.30 11.80
N ALA A 487 15.04 20.18 12.81
CA ALA A 487 16.43 20.57 12.71
C ALA A 487 17.28 19.31 12.50
N THR A 488 18.09 19.32 11.46
CA THR A 488 19.14 18.31 11.24
C THR A 488 20.14 18.33 12.39
N ALA A 489 20.91 17.24 12.54
CA ALA A 489 22.00 17.19 13.52
C ALA A 489 22.96 18.38 13.37
N ASP A 490 23.27 18.73 12.12
CA ASP A 490 24.14 19.84 11.79
C ASP A 490 23.52 21.20 12.13
N GLU A 491 22.21 21.38 11.93
CA GLU A 491 21.51 22.61 12.31
C GLU A 491 21.40 22.77 13.82
N VAL A 492 21.05 21.71 14.55
CA VAL A 492 21.05 21.71 16.03
C VAL A 492 22.45 22.03 16.53
N GLN A 493 23.47 21.38 15.98
CA GLN A 493 24.86 21.60 16.37
C GLN A 493 25.36 22.99 15.99
N ALA A 494 24.93 23.54 14.85
CA ALA A 494 25.28 24.88 14.39
C ALA A 494 24.63 25.94 15.27
N VAL A 495 23.33 25.81 15.58
CA VAL A 495 22.62 26.72 16.50
C VAL A 495 23.22 26.62 17.90
N PHE A 496 23.50 25.42 18.40
CA PHE A 496 24.15 25.23 19.68
C PHE A 496 25.54 25.90 19.73
N ARG A 497 26.35 25.72 18.68
CA ARG A 497 27.65 26.39 18.54
C ARG A 497 27.49 27.91 18.46
N LEU A 498 26.49 28.42 17.76
CA LEU A 498 26.21 29.86 17.68
C LEU A 498 25.84 30.44 19.06
N LEU A 499 25.02 29.73 19.84
CA LEU A 499 24.62 30.16 21.18
C LEU A 499 25.78 30.11 22.18
N THR A 500 26.70 29.15 22.04
CA THR A 500 27.83 28.91 22.96
C THR A 500 29.15 29.54 22.50
N SER A 501 29.21 30.15 21.31
CA SER A 501 30.40 30.85 20.81
C SER A 501 30.23 32.37 20.89
N SER A 502 31.29 33.09 21.27
CA SER A 502 31.26 34.56 21.27
C SER A 502 31.29 35.09 19.83
N PRO A 503 30.28 35.86 19.36
CA PRO A 503 30.34 36.45 18.04
C PRO A 503 31.44 37.51 18.01
N LYS A 504 32.44 37.33 17.12
CA LYS A 504 33.40 38.40 16.78
C LYS A 504 32.67 39.49 15.99
N LEU A 505 31.94 40.35 16.67
CA LEU A 505 31.37 41.56 16.08
C LEU A 505 32.52 42.50 15.69
N LYS A 506 32.69 42.76 14.39
CA LYS A 506 33.64 43.76 13.91
C LYS A 506 33.15 45.16 14.31
N VAL A 507 33.97 45.79 15.15
CA VAL A 507 34.04 47.24 15.47
C VAL A 507 32.98 47.76 16.44
N GLY A 508 33.42 48.04 17.68
CA GLY A 508 32.91 49.14 18.50
C GLY A 508 31.94 48.83 19.65
N SER A 509 31.31 47.65 19.69
CA SER A 509 30.39 47.28 20.79
C SER A 509 30.96 46.14 21.64
N LYS A 510 30.76 46.22 22.97
CA LYS A 510 31.16 45.18 23.94
C LYS A 510 30.65 43.82 23.46
N SER A 511 31.54 42.85 23.26
CA SER A 511 31.15 41.49 22.88
C SER A 511 30.23 40.91 23.95
N LEU A 512 29.06 40.40 23.56
CA LEU A 512 28.23 39.62 24.47
C LEU A 512 29.01 38.37 24.93
N PRO A 513 28.97 38.02 26.22
CA PRO A 513 29.60 36.79 26.70
C PRO A 513 28.92 35.57 26.08
N ALA A 514 29.69 34.50 25.85
CA ALA A 514 29.14 33.23 25.41
C ALA A 514 28.12 32.70 26.43
N LEU A 515 26.99 32.15 25.95
CA LEU A 515 26.00 31.55 26.85
C LEU A 515 26.53 30.22 27.39
N PRO A 516 26.32 29.91 28.68
CA PRO A 516 26.57 28.57 29.21
C PRO A 516 25.80 27.52 28.41
N ALA A 517 26.38 26.32 28.27
CA ALA A 517 25.80 25.21 27.52
C ALA A 517 24.39 24.85 28.02
N GLU A 518 24.16 24.94 29.33
CA GLU A 518 22.87 24.67 29.97
C GLU A 518 21.80 25.67 29.55
N VAL A 519 22.17 26.95 29.38
CA VAL A 519 21.25 28.00 28.92
C VAL A 519 20.97 27.85 27.42
N ALA A 520 21.99 27.49 26.63
CA ALA A 520 21.81 27.19 25.21
C ALA A 520 20.89 25.98 24.98
N GLU A 521 21.05 24.91 25.76
CA GLU A 521 20.13 23.75 25.78
C GLU A 521 18.69 24.16 26.10
N ILE A 522 18.48 24.99 27.13
CA ILE A 522 17.14 25.50 27.48
C ILE A 522 16.55 26.35 26.34
N ILE A 523 17.35 27.22 25.72
CA ILE A 523 16.91 28.04 24.58
C ILE A 523 16.53 27.15 23.40
N MET A 524 17.33 26.13 23.08
CA MET A 524 17.01 25.18 22.01
C MET A 524 15.76 24.36 22.32
N ASP A 525 15.58 23.92 23.57
CA ASP A 525 14.39 23.17 24.00
C ASP A 525 13.13 24.04 23.93
N GLN A 526 13.20 25.31 24.34
CA GLN A 526 12.10 26.28 24.22
C GLN A 526 11.81 26.65 22.75
N ALA A 527 12.85 26.70 21.92
CA ALA A 527 12.73 26.93 20.47
C ALA A 527 12.33 25.67 19.69
N GLN A 528 12.10 24.54 20.37
CA GLN A 528 11.75 23.24 19.77
C GLN A 528 12.77 22.77 18.72
N TYR A 529 14.04 23.10 18.90
CA TYR A 529 15.17 22.66 18.07
C TYR A 529 15.60 21.24 18.49
N TRP A 530 14.80 20.25 18.11
CA TRP A 530 15.08 18.84 18.40
C TRP A 530 15.39 18.07 17.14
N GLN A 531 16.34 17.13 17.22
CA GLN A 531 16.29 16.00 16.30
C GLN A 531 15.01 15.22 16.58
N GLY A 532 14.38 14.67 15.56
CA GLY A 532 13.13 13.95 15.77
C GLY A 532 12.78 12.98 14.69
N ALA A 533 11.97 12.01 15.07
CA ALA A 533 11.35 11.06 14.16
C ALA A 533 9.86 11.32 14.19
N GLN A 534 9.22 11.25 13.03
CA GLN A 534 7.84 11.64 12.89
C GLN A 534 7.06 10.71 12.00
N ARG A 535 5.74 10.77 12.16
CA ARG A 535 4.79 10.18 11.24
C ARG A 535 3.56 11.06 11.20
N THR A 536 3.05 11.31 10.00
CA THR A 536 1.78 11.99 9.77
C THR A 536 0.85 10.97 9.13
N LEU A 537 -0.39 10.92 9.61
CA LEU A 537 -1.49 10.23 8.96
C LEU A 537 -2.48 11.29 8.51
N ARG A 538 -2.86 11.23 7.23
CA ARG A 538 -4.01 11.95 6.69
C ARG A 538 -5.06 10.90 6.34
N LEU A 539 -6.21 10.95 6.99
CA LEU A 539 -7.24 9.91 6.89
C LEU A 539 -8.41 10.43 6.04
N LYS A 540 -8.85 9.61 5.08
CA LYS A 540 -10.19 9.66 4.49
C LYS A 540 -10.92 8.44 5.08
N TYR A 541 -12.00 8.65 5.83
CA TYR A 541 -12.73 7.54 6.43
C TYR A 541 -13.54 6.81 5.35
N GLU A 542 -13.28 5.51 5.21
CA GLU A 542 -14.27 4.55 4.68
C GLU A 542 -14.86 3.82 5.88
N GLU A 543 -16.19 3.68 5.92
CA GLU A 543 -16.91 3.09 7.04
C GLU A 543 -16.47 1.62 7.24
N GLY A 544 -15.93 1.27 8.42
CA GLY A 544 -15.44 -0.10 8.72
C GLY A 544 -13.93 -0.33 8.59
N ALA A 545 -13.14 0.63 8.09
CA ALA A 545 -11.68 0.47 7.97
C ALA A 545 -10.96 0.41 9.34
N ARG A 546 -10.02 -0.54 9.50
CA ARG A 546 -9.14 -0.59 10.70
C ARG A 546 -8.29 0.69 10.78
N ILE A 547 -8.43 1.44 11.88
CA ILE A 547 -7.66 2.67 12.11
C ILE A 547 -6.15 2.33 12.16
N PRO A 548 -5.32 2.90 11.26
CA PRO A 548 -3.89 2.65 11.27
C PRO A 548 -3.24 3.21 12.54
N VAL A 549 -2.42 2.39 13.22
CA VAL A 549 -1.72 2.81 14.43
C VAL A 549 -0.59 3.78 14.07
N LEU A 550 -0.70 5.02 14.55
CA LEU A 550 0.33 6.04 14.41
C LEU A 550 1.54 5.69 15.29
N MET A 551 2.57 5.13 14.66
CA MET A 551 3.76 4.61 15.33
C MET A 551 5.04 5.14 14.70
N VAL A 552 5.97 5.57 15.55
CA VAL A 552 7.33 5.99 15.23
C VAL A 552 8.30 5.04 15.95
N LYS A 553 9.28 4.51 15.23
CA LYS A 553 10.41 3.79 15.84
C LYS A 553 11.48 4.80 16.21
N VAL A 554 11.95 4.78 17.45
CA VAL A 554 13.06 5.64 17.89
C VAL A 554 14.31 5.21 17.13
N PRO A 555 14.94 6.10 16.36
CA PRO A 555 16.08 5.75 15.52
C PRO A 555 17.29 5.36 16.37
N GLN A 556 18.21 4.60 15.77
CA GLN A 556 19.52 4.32 16.34
C GLN A 556 20.47 5.47 15.98
N SER A 557 21.31 5.89 16.93
CA SER A 557 22.35 6.86 16.61
C SER A 557 23.40 6.25 15.68
N VAL A 558 23.81 7.03 14.68
CA VAL A 558 24.80 6.64 13.66
C VAL A 558 26.19 6.43 14.27
N ASP A 559 26.50 7.12 15.37
CA ASP A 559 27.77 7.06 16.09
C ASP A 559 27.77 6.10 17.29
N GLY A 560 26.68 5.36 17.51
CA GLY A 560 26.51 4.45 18.65
C GLY A 560 26.22 5.14 19.98
N THR A 561 26.00 6.45 20.01
CA THR A 561 25.59 7.15 21.24
C THR A 561 24.16 6.77 21.65
N PRO A 562 23.84 6.71 22.97
CA PRO A 562 22.51 6.33 23.41
C PRO A 562 21.47 7.42 23.13
N THR A 563 20.56 7.17 22.19
CA THR A 563 19.42 8.06 21.89
C THR A 563 18.50 8.20 23.10
N ARG A 564 18.19 9.45 23.48
CA ARG A 564 17.29 9.78 24.59
C ARG A 564 16.11 10.62 24.10
N VAL A 565 14.90 10.14 24.32
CA VAL A 565 13.69 10.91 23.99
C VAL A 565 13.53 12.08 24.97
N LYS A 566 13.43 13.29 24.42
CA LYS A 566 13.22 14.55 25.16
C LYS A 566 11.76 14.94 25.23
N SER A 567 11.01 14.77 24.16
CA SER A 567 9.60 15.16 24.08
C SER A 567 8.86 14.27 23.09
N VAL A 568 7.56 14.11 23.30
CA VAL A 568 6.67 13.54 22.29
C VAL A 568 5.54 14.53 22.07
N GLN A 569 5.29 14.90 20.83
CA GLN A 569 4.20 15.81 20.48
C GLN A 569 3.21 15.11 19.55
N VAL A 570 1.93 15.33 19.79
CA VAL A 570 0.83 14.83 18.98
C VAL A 570 -0.03 16.01 18.56
N VAL A 571 -0.27 16.16 17.26
CA VAL A 571 -1.17 17.16 16.69
C VAL A 571 -2.32 16.45 15.99
N ARG A 572 -3.56 16.82 16.30
CA ARG A 572 -4.77 16.29 15.67
C ARG A 572 -5.59 17.42 15.05
N TYR A 573 -6.12 17.17 13.85
CA TYR A 573 -7.07 18.04 13.18
C TYR A 573 -8.36 17.28 12.89
N MET A 574 -9.49 17.84 13.33
CA MET A 574 -10.83 17.26 13.18
C MET A 574 -11.66 18.06 12.15
N HIS A 575 -12.49 17.39 11.35
CA HIS A 575 -13.36 17.96 10.33
C HIS A 575 -14.46 18.81 10.96
N LEU A 576 -15.21 18.23 11.89
CA LEU A 576 -16.20 18.94 12.68
C LEU A 576 -15.57 19.39 14.00
N GLY A 577 -15.65 20.70 14.27
CA GLY A 577 -15.26 21.25 15.56
C GLY A 577 -16.31 20.86 16.59
N GLY A 578 -16.11 19.76 17.31
CA GLY A 578 -17.15 19.25 18.19
C GLY A 578 -16.67 18.21 19.19
N ASN A 579 -16.80 18.61 20.47
CA ASN A 579 -17.03 17.91 21.75
C ASN A 579 -17.42 16.40 21.78
N THR A 580 -16.98 15.55 20.86
CA THR A 580 -17.21 14.10 20.87
C THR A 580 -16.22 13.43 21.82
N GLY A 581 -16.56 13.39 23.12
CA GLY A 581 -15.89 12.56 24.12
C GLY A 581 -14.36 12.70 24.15
N ARG A 582 -13.86 13.79 24.73
CA ARG A 582 -12.42 14.11 24.90
C ARG A 582 -11.68 13.01 25.68
N GLY A 583 -11.34 11.92 25.02
CA GLY A 583 -10.45 10.90 25.53
C GLY A 583 -9.03 11.44 25.73
N CYS A 584 -8.33 10.97 26.77
CA CYS A 584 -6.92 11.31 26.92
C CYS A 584 -6.11 10.78 25.72
N CYS A 585 -5.10 11.54 25.29
CA CYS A 585 -4.10 11.03 24.35
C CYS A 585 -3.23 10.00 25.09
N GLY A 586 -3.36 8.72 24.73
CA GLY A 586 -2.60 7.63 25.35
C GLY A 586 -1.28 7.41 24.62
N LEU A 587 -0.16 7.75 25.24
CA LEU A 587 1.18 7.41 24.74
C LEU A 587 1.57 6.00 25.19
N ILE A 588 1.98 5.15 24.25
CA ILE A 588 2.52 3.81 24.52
C ILE A 588 3.94 3.74 23.96
N ALA A 589 4.90 3.31 24.78
CA ALA A 589 6.21 2.89 24.29
C ALA A 589 6.41 1.38 24.55
N ALA A 590 6.73 0.67 23.48
CA ALA A 590 6.98 -0.77 23.49
C ALA A 590 8.42 -1.07 23.09
N ASP A 591 9.00 -2.10 23.69
CA ASP A 591 10.31 -2.60 23.30
C ASP A 591 10.27 -3.31 21.94
N GLU A 592 11.43 -3.79 21.47
CA GLU A 592 11.56 -4.47 20.18
C GLU A 592 10.75 -5.77 20.08
N LYS A 593 10.39 -6.38 21.22
CA LYS A 593 9.51 -7.55 21.31
C LYS A 593 8.02 -7.17 21.36
N VAL A 594 7.71 -5.89 21.16
CA VAL A 594 6.33 -5.32 21.17
C VAL A 594 5.65 -5.48 22.54
N VAL A 595 6.44 -5.65 23.60
CA VAL A 595 5.90 -5.63 24.97
C VAL A 595 5.80 -4.17 25.38
N ALA A 596 4.59 -3.72 25.72
CA ALA A 596 4.37 -2.37 26.24
C ALA A 596 5.16 -2.21 27.55
N ARG A 597 6.18 -1.34 27.53
CA ARG A 597 7.01 -1.01 28.69
C ARG A 597 6.52 0.24 29.40
N PHE A 598 5.82 1.10 28.67
CA PHE A 598 5.40 2.40 29.15
C PHE A 598 4.03 2.74 28.57
N LYS A 599 3.12 3.23 29.42
CA LYS A 599 1.85 3.81 29.04
C LYS A 599 1.65 5.09 29.85
N HIS A 600 1.28 6.17 29.20
CA HIS A 600 0.93 7.43 29.85
C HIS A 600 -0.26 8.07 29.15
N LYS A 601 -1.07 8.84 29.87
CA LYS A 601 -2.24 9.52 29.33
C LYS A 601 -2.14 10.99 29.68
N GLU A 602 -2.29 11.84 28.68
CA GLU A 602 -2.25 13.28 28.86
C GLU A 602 -3.45 13.92 28.16
N GLN A 603 -3.97 14.99 28.74
CA GLN A 603 -5.11 15.70 28.17
C GLN A 603 -4.63 16.61 27.03
N PRO A 604 -5.28 16.58 25.85
CA PRO A 604 -4.93 17.50 24.78
C PRO A 604 -5.22 18.95 25.18
N THR A 605 -4.29 19.84 24.84
CA THR A 605 -4.50 21.28 24.86
C THR A 605 -5.25 21.65 23.59
N VAL A 606 -6.45 22.20 23.72
CA VAL A 606 -7.23 22.70 22.58
C VAL A 606 -6.64 24.02 22.14
N VAL A 607 -6.14 24.07 20.89
CA VAL A 607 -5.54 25.27 20.30
C VAL A 607 -6.58 26.06 19.50
N ASP A 608 -7.51 25.35 18.86
CA ASP A 608 -8.63 25.89 18.09
C ASP A 608 -9.79 24.87 18.09
N ALA A 609 -10.98 25.24 17.60
CA ALA A 609 -12.17 24.38 17.59
C ALA A 609 -11.94 23.01 16.92
N ASN A 610 -10.98 22.95 15.99
CA ASN A 610 -10.66 21.77 15.18
C ASN A 610 -9.22 21.26 15.42
N ILE A 611 -8.43 21.89 16.30
CA ILE A 611 -7.00 21.55 16.52
C ILE A 611 -6.75 21.17 17.97
N GLU A 612 -6.23 19.97 18.17
CA GLU A 612 -5.73 19.48 19.45
C GLU A 612 -4.21 19.29 19.42
N LEU A 613 -3.54 19.71 20.49
CA LEU A 613 -2.11 19.57 20.69
C LEU A 613 -1.83 18.89 22.03
N THR A 614 -1.13 17.77 22.02
CA THR A 614 -0.61 17.13 23.25
C THR A 614 0.92 17.12 23.19
N THR A 615 1.59 17.58 24.24
CA THR A 615 3.05 17.52 24.34
C THR A 615 3.48 16.87 25.65
N PHE A 616 4.02 15.67 25.54
CA PHE A 616 4.55 14.89 26.65
C PHE A 616 5.97 15.35 26.97
N TRP A 617 6.14 15.99 28.13
CA TRP A 617 7.43 16.44 28.64
C TRP A 617 7.98 15.50 29.72
N PRO A 618 9.31 15.42 29.94
CA PRO A 618 9.89 14.58 30.99
C PRO A 618 9.41 14.95 32.40
N VAL A 619 9.02 16.21 32.61
CA VAL A 619 8.48 16.68 33.90
C VAL A 619 7.13 16.04 34.20
N ALA A 620 6.24 15.94 33.21
CA ALA A 620 4.93 15.29 33.33
C ALA A 620 5.01 13.76 33.12
N CYS A 621 6.02 13.31 32.37
CA CYS A 621 6.28 11.92 31.98
C CYS A 621 7.73 11.50 32.33
N PRO A 622 8.08 11.23 33.60
CA PRO A 622 9.47 10.96 34.01
C PRO A 622 10.14 9.79 33.26
N ASN A 623 9.35 8.80 32.84
CA ASN A 623 9.83 7.61 32.12
C ASN A 623 10.11 7.87 30.63
N LEU A 624 9.81 9.05 30.09
CA LEU A 624 10.08 9.39 28.69
C LEU A 624 11.58 9.22 28.37
N ARG A 625 12.46 9.61 29.30
CA ARG A 625 13.92 9.47 29.18
C ARG A 625 14.42 8.03 29.24
N GLN A 626 13.57 7.06 29.57
CA GLN A 626 13.92 5.63 29.59
C GLN A 626 13.71 4.96 28.23
N ILE A 627 13.00 5.61 27.30
CA ILE A 627 12.83 5.12 25.94
C ILE A 627 14.20 5.08 25.27
N ARG A 628 14.51 3.97 24.60
CA ARG A 628 15.81 3.71 23.94
C ARG A 628 15.63 3.63 22.43
N ALA A 629 16.74 3.77 21.71
CA ALA A 629 16.82 3.40 20.31
C ALA A 629 16.21 2.00 20.08
N GLY A 630 15.47 1.83 18.98
CA GLY A 630 14.81 0.57 18.65
C GLY A 630 13.38 0.45 19.18
N TRP A 631 13.03 1.16 20.26
CA TRP A 631 11.68 1.13 20.83
C TRP A 631 10.66 1.78 19.89
N LYS A 632 9.42 1.31 19.96
CA LYS A 632 8.29 1.87 19.21
C LYS A 632 7.48 2.77 20.12
N VAL A 633 7.32 4.02 19.71
CA VAL A 633 6.44 5.00 20.35
C VAL A 633 5.21 5.14 19.49
N PHE A 634 4.04 4.91 20.05
CA PHE A 634 2.79 5.04 19.33
C PHE A 634 1.69 5.56 20.23
N ILE A 635 0.70 6.17 19.60
CA ILE A 635 -0.49 6.63 20.29
C ILE A 635 -1.50 5.49 20.32
N GLN A 636 -2.04 5.22 21.50
CA GLN A 636 -3.14 4.31 21.68
C GLN A 636 -4.28 4.78 20.77
N PRO A 637 -4.78 3.92 19.86
CA PRO A 637 -5.96 4.24 19.07
C PRO A 637 -7.08 4.53 20.06
N ALA A 638 -7.53 5.77 20.08
CA ALA A 638 -8.74 6.09 20.80
C ALA A 638 -9.93 5.68 19.93
N GLN A 639 -11.06 5.39 20.57
CA GLN A 639 -12.34 5.40 19.86
C GLN A 639 -12.57 6.83 19.41
N TYR A 640 -12.15 7.20 18.19
CA TYR A 640 -12.46 8.50 17.62
C TYR A 640 -13.13 8.36 16.26
N PRO A 641 -14.06 9.28 15.97
CA PRO A 641 -15.16 9.13 15.03
C PRO A 641 -14.70 9.46 13.61
N GLN A 642 -15.61 9.37 12.65
CA GLN A 642 -15.51 9.73 11.23
C GLN A 642 -14.89 11.13 10.91
N ASP A 643 -14.45 11.90 11.92
CA ASP A 643 -14.05 13.30 11.83
C ASP A 643 -12.54 13.58 11.88
N LEU A 644 -11.66 12.64 12.28
CA LEU A 644 -10.20 12.90 12.33
C LEU A 644 -9.58 12.97 10.92
N ILE A 645 -9.14 14.15 10.47
CA ILE A 645 -8.54 14.33 9.13
C ILE A 645 -7.03 14.15 9.16
N LEU A 646 -6.35 14.69 10.19
CA LEU A 646 -4.90 14.62 10.32
C LEU A 646 -4.51 14.24 11.75
N GLU A 647 -3.59 13.29 11.89
CA GLU A 647 -2.90 13.00 13.14
C GLU A 647 -1.40 12.91 12.88
N ARG A 648 -0.60 13.72 13.60
CA ARG A 648 0.86 13.70 13.50
C ARG A 648 1.46 13.38 14.86
N LEU A 649 2.40 12.44 14.86
CA LEU A 649 3.22 12.05 16.00
C LEU A 649 4.66 12.48 15.71
N TYR A 650 5.22 13.25 16.62
CA TYR A 650 6.62 13.68 16.60
C TYR A 650 7.30 13.20 17.88
N VAL A 651 8.45 12.55 17.75
CA VAL A 651 9.28 12.09 18.86
C VAL A 651 10.60 12.84 18.78
N GLY A 652 10.79 13.82 19.65
CA GLY A 652 12.04 14.57 19.78
C GLY A 652 13.04 13.81 20.62
N TYR A 653 14.28 13.68 20.15
CA TYR A 653 15.37 12.99 20.83
C TYR A 653 16.70 13.76 20.72
N VAL A 654 17.64 13.39 21.57
CA VAL A 654 19.06 13.81 21.56
C VAL A 654 19.99 12.64 21.74
#